data_AF-A0A7X7SA90-F1
#
_entry.id   AF-A0A7X7SA90-F1
#
_cell.length_a   1.000
_cell.length_b   1.000
_cell.length_c   1.000
_cell.angle_alpha   90.00
_cell.angle_beta   90.00
_cell.angle_gamma   90.00
#
_symmetry.space_group_name_H-M   'P 1'
#
loop_
_entity.id
_entity.type
_entity.pdbx_description
1 polymer ?
#
loop_
_entity_poly.entity_id
_entity_poly.type
_entity_poly.pdbx_seq_one_letter_code
_entity_poly.pdbx_strand_id
1 'polypeptide(L)'
;MIDKRTIKLIEKDDFPFEFLSELANRESWRKEIYRPVNYLHKWWAKRLGSVFRGILLGCVLSEQDNLSTEFYKQHSFDNIVVFDPFMGSGTTIGEAHKLGFTALGRDINPVATETTRVALGPMNLDKIIEAYAKLSNEVGNEILKLYCSVDSDGFPCEVLYYFWVMQVPCIACGEDVPLFPSWVISKNAYPKRKPEIQILCPFCGNIFPGTYGIDGVVCDSCRRGFSCASGNTSGSIGICQHCNHRFKIIDAIDISGTRPVFHLYGKLVVNHKGEKEYLPATIADQLAYKYCSEKLKEEIHNGNIVIPELELKDGYNTQQAMKYNFLKWSDLFNDRQLLALGWLQAAILRIEDQITRDILLTLFSGSLEFNNMFASYKGEGTGAVRHMFYHHILKPERTPIEANVWGTPKSSGSFSNLFRSRLLRAIDYRNSPTEIPKHKGEKLVVASPPYSGKVQSEWPVDGSYIPRTISISCGDSSKTHLKEKSIDLIVTDPPFFDNVHYSELADFFYAWHQLNPSRTFNSLTTRNEFEVQNSDSQEFTKRLTTVFLECYRVLKDEGILVFTYHHSKKEGWESLAKALLDANLKVVNSHPVKSEMSVAIPKSQTKDPIQLDIIIVCHKNTISKKPSLNNMEKLVHSSIAKIQRLEQIGLKLSHNDCRMILFGQLLTILDEDLIQNMPHLIEESLSILNYQIQSQHQTDNVNRKKLSL
;
A
#
# COMPACT_ATOMS: atom_id res chain seq x y z
N MET A 1 -34.51 23.34 29.19
CA MET A 1 -34.84 22.64 27.92
C MET A 1 -33.57 21.98 27.46
N ILE A 2 -33.48 20.65 27.52
CA ILE A 2 -32.33 19.91 26.96
C ILE A 2 -32.56 19.90 25.46
N ASP A 3 -31.76 20.66 24.73
CA ASP A 3 -31.80 20.66 23.27
C ASP A 3 -31.53 19.22 22.81
N LYS A 4 -32.51 18.60 22.13
CA LYS A 4 -32.38 17.20 21.70
C LYS A 4 -31.40 17.19 20.54
N ARG A 5 -30.16 16.78 20.82
CA ARG A 5 -29.15 16.49 19.81
C ARG A 5 -29.76 15.71 18.64
N THR A 6 -29.56 16.21 17.42
CA THR A 6 -30.00 15.54 16.20
C THR A 6 -29.14 14.30 15.94
N ILE A 7 -29.75 13.12 15.99
CA ILE A 7 -29.09 11.85 15.69
C ILE A 7 -28.71 11.80 14.20
N LYS A 8 -27.45 11.48 13.91
CA LYS A 8 -26.93 11.30 12.56
C LYS A 8 -27.14 9.89 12.05
N LEU A 9 -27.20 9.72 10.73
CA LEU A 9 -27.46 8.44 10.09
C LEU A 9 -26.48 7.34 10.53
N ILE A 10 -25.19 7.67 10.69
CA ILE A 10 -24.15 6.71 11.11
C ILE A 10 -24.30 6.21 12.55
N GLU A 11 -25.07 6.91 13.39
CA GLU A 11 -25.31 6.51 14.77
C GLU A 11 -26.42 5.45 14.89
N LYS A 12 -27.17 5.20 13.81
CA LYS A 12 -28.27 4.24 13.81
C LYS A 12 -27.83 2.84 13.44
N ASP A 13 -28.47 1.84 14.05
CA ASP A 13 -28.22 0.43 13.72
C ASP A 13 -28.63 0.07 12.28
N ASP A 14 -29.54 0.80 11.65
CA ASP A 14 -29.95 0.63 10.25
C ASP A 14 -29.05 1.36 9.25
N PHE A 15 -27.93 1.95 9.70
CA PHE A 15 -26.90 2.51 8.80
C PHE A 15 -26.52 1.47 7.73
N PRO A 16 -26.61 1.79 6.42
CA PRO A 16 -26.56 0.78 5.36
C PRO A 16 -25.12 0.38 4.97
N PHE A 17 -24.41 -0.27 5.90
CA PHE A 17 -23.04 -0.75 5.69
C PHE A 17 -22.92 -1.89 4.66
N GLU A 18 -24.02 -2.58 4.37
CA GLU A 18 -24.14 -3.58 3.30
C GLU A 18 -23.94 -2.96 1.92
N PHE A 19 -24.56 -1.80 1.68
CA PHE A 19 -24.38 -1.02 0.45
C PHE A 19 -22.91 -0.59 0.29
N LEU A 20 -22.28 -0.12 1.38
CA LEU A 20 -20.86 0.22 1.36
C LEU A 20 -19.98 -1.02 1.13
N SER A 21 -20.34 -2.16 1.70
CA SER A 21 -19.60 -3.42 1.54
C SER A 21 -19.63 -3.94 0.11
N GLU A 22 -20.75 -3.81 -0.61
CA GLU A 22 -20.84 -4.15 -2.03
C GLU A 22 -19.97 -3.23 -2.92
N LEU A 23 -19.93 -1.93 -2.61
CA LEU A 23 -19.06 -0.98 -3.29
C LEU A 23 -17.58 -1.27 -3.00
N ALA A 24 -17.25 -1.44 -1.72
CA ALA A 24 -15.91 -1.77 -1.25
C ALA A 24 -15.37 -3.05 -1.90
N ASN A 25 -16.19 -4.10 -1.99
CA ASN A 25 -15.81 -5.34 -2.65
C ASN A 25 -15.40 -5.09 -4.11
N ARG A 26 -16.14 -4.27 -4.86
CA ARG A 26 -15.82 -3.93 -6.24
C ARG A 26 -14.60 -3.02 -6.36
N GLU A 27 -14.50 -2.01 -5.51
CA GLU A 27 -13.37 -1.10 -5.46
C GLU A 27 -12.07 -1.87 -5.22
N SER A 28 -12.12 -2.87 -4.33
CA SER A 28 -10.94 -3.58 -3.84
C SER A 28 -10.13 -4.31 -4.93
N TRP A 29 -10.75 -4.62 -6.07
CA TRP A 29 -10.08 -5.31 -7.18
C TRP A 29 -9.22 -4.40 -8.05
N ARG A 30 -9.60 -3.13 -8.22
CA ARG A 30 -8.97 -2.18 -9.15
C ARG A 30 -8.94 -0.77 -8.54
N LYS A 31 -8.43 -0.66 -7.32
CA LYS A 31 -8.44 0.58 -6.51
C LYS A 31 -7.74 1.74 -7.23
N GLU A 32 -6.65 1.45 -7.94
CA GLU A 32 -5.90 2.41 -8.73
C GLU A 32 -6.67 2.96 -9.94
N ILE A 33 -7.76 2.29 -10.33
CA ILE A 33 -8.68 2.78 -11.36
C ILE A 33 -9.73 3.72 -10.76
N TYR A 34 -10.30 3.34 -9.61
CA TYR A 34 -11.44 4.05 -9.04
C TYR A 34 -11.06 5.27 -8.20
N ARG A 35 -9.83 5.31 -7.68
CA ARG A 35 -9.28 6.40 -6.87
C ARG A 35 -7.84 6.76 -7.29
N PRO A 36 -7.57 7.06 -8.56
CA PRO A 36 -6.19 7.18 -9.08
C PRO A 36 -5.34 8.22 -8.34
N VAL A 37 -5.96 9.28 -7.80
CA VAL A 37 -5.29 10.32 -6.99
C VAL A 37 -4.55 9.72 -5.79
N ASN A 38 -5.17 8.78 -5.07
CA ASN A 38 -4.54 8.10 -3.93
C ASN A 38 -3.49 7.05 -4.34
N TYR A 39 -3.27 6.86 -5.64
CA TYR A 39 -2.35 5.84 -6.21
C TYR A 39 -1.25 6.43 -7.08
N LEU A 40 -1.04 7.75 -7.08
CA LEU A 40 0.14 8.37 -7.67
C LEU A 40 1.44 7.80 -7.07
N HIS A 41 1.46 7.62 -5.74
CA HIS A 41 2.58 7.07 -5.00
C HIS A 41 2.20 5.82 -4.19
N LYS A 42 3.21 5.04 -3.80
CA LYS A 42 3.06 3.93 -2.86
C LYS A 42 2.85 4.46 -1.43
N TRP A 43 1.82 3.94 -0.79
CA TRP A 43 1.64 3.98 0.66
C TRP A 43 0.95 2.68 1.03
N TRP A 44 1.19 2.15 2.23
CA TRP A 44 0.70 0.83 2.61
C TRP A 44 -0.66 0.89 3.32
N ALA A 45 -0.89 1.92 4.14
CA ALA A 45 -2.18 2.17 4.79
C ALA A 45 -3.13 2.91 3.83
N LYS A 46 -3.69 2.19 2.84
CA LYS A 46 -4.71 2.74 1.94
C LYS A 46 -6.09 2.29 2.36
N ARG A 47 -7.07 3.18 2.23
CA ARG A 47 -8.47 2.90 2.51
C ARG A 47 -9.32 3.08 1.26
N LEU A 48 -10.47 2.41 1.25
CA LEU A 48 -11.41 2.44 0.13
C LEU A 48 -12.18 3.76 0.16
N GLY A 49 -12.11 4.52 -0.94
CA GLY A 49 -12.74 5.83 -1.02
C GLY A 49 -14.27 5.74 -0.92
N SER A 50 -14.87 4.66 -1.42
CA SER A 50 -16.32 4.44 -1.28
C SER A 50 -16.76 4.30 0.18
N VAL A 51 -15.97 3.61 1.01
CA VAL A 51 -16.26 3.46 2.44
C VAL A 51 -16.15 4.82 3.16
N PHE A 52 -15.06 5.55 2.92
CA PHE A 52 -14.83 6.84 3.59
C PHE A 52 -15.81 7.92 3.14
N ARG A 53 -16.23 7.93 1.87
CA ARG A 53 -17.34 8.76 1.40
C ARG A 53 -18.65 8.43 2.15
N GLY A 54 -18.95 7.14 2.32
CA GLY A 54 -20.11 6.67 3.07
C GLY A 54 -20.09 7.08 4.54
N ILE A 55 -18.92 6.97 5.19
CA ILE A 55 -18.71 7.42 6.57
C ILE A 55 -18.97 8.92 6.70
N LEU A 56 -18.34 9.74 5.83
CA LEU A 56 -18.48 11.19 5.86
C LEU A 56 -19.94 11.63 5.67
N LEU A 57 -20.64 11.04 4.70
CA LEU A 57 -22.07 11.28 4.49
C LEU A 57 -22.89 10.84 5.72
N GLY A 58 -22.62 9.66 6.27
CA GLY A 58 -23.30 9.17 7.47
C GLY A 58 -23.15 10.09 8.68
N CYS A 59 -22.05 10.83 8.78
CA CYS A 59 -21.81 11.80 9.87
C CYS A 59 -22.64 13.10 9.74
N VAL A 60 -23.12 13.44 8.55
CA VAL A 60 -23.82 14.70 8.30
C VAL A 60 -25.30 14.53 8.01
N LEU A 61 -25.67 13.44 7.33
CA LEU A 61 -27.04 13.09 6.97
C LEU A 61 -27.90 12.83 8.21
N SER A 62 -29.18 13.17 8.10
CA SER A 62 -30.19 12.89 9.11
C SER A 62 -30.58 11.42 9.10
N GLU A 63 -31.20 10.95 10.19
CA GLU A 63 -31.74 9.59 10.28
C GLU A 63 -32.81 9.24 9.23
N GLN A 64 -33.38 10.23 8.54
CA GLN A 64 -34.42 10.02 7.52
C GLN A 64 -33.83 9.92 6.11
N ASP A 65 -32.57 10.30 5.93
CA ASP A 65 -31.91 10.33 4.63
C ASP A 65 -31.49 8.93 4.18
N ASN A 66 -31.51 8.70 2.87
CA ASN A 66 -31.07 7.43 2.29
C ASN A 66 -29.64 7.53 1.76
N LEU A 67 -28.68 6.91 2.46
CA LEU A 67 -27.26 6.94 2.07
C LEU A 67 -27.04 6.53 0.61
N SER A 68 -27.71 5.47 0.13
CA SER A 68 -27.49 4.96 -1.23
C SER A 68 -27.90 5.95 -2.32
N THR A 69 -28.83 6.86 -2.00
CA THR A 69 -29.27 7.93 -2.90
C THR A 69 -28.33 9.13 -2.78
N GLU A 70 -28.04 9.57 -1.56
CA GLU A 70 -27.17 10.71 -1.28
C GLU A 70 -25.72 10.48 -1.73
N PHE A 71 -25.25 9.23 -1.73
CA PHE A 71 -23.91 8.86 -2.18
C PHE A 71 -23.60 9.35 -3.60
N TYR A 72 -24.59 9.35 -4.48
CA TYR A 72 -24.45 9.73 -5.89
C TYR A 72 -24.91 11.16 -6.19
N LYS A 73 -25.26 11.95 -5.18
CA LYS A 73 -25.56 13.37 -5.34
C LYS A 73 -24.32 14.22 -5.12
N GLN A 74 -24.32 15.39 -5.75
CA GLN A 74 -23.36 16.43 -5.44
C GLN A 74 -23.75 17.12 -4.14
N HIS A 75 -22.75 17.35 -3.28
CA HIS A 75 -22.90 17.99 -1.99
C HIS A 75 -21.93 19.16 -1.85
N SER A 76 -22.27 20.07 -0.93
CA SER A 76 -21.37 21.14 -0.49
C SER A 76 -21.54 21.36 1.01
N PHE A 77 -20.66 20.75 1.81
CA PHE A 77 -20.62 20.91 3.27
C PHE A 77 -19.50 21.88 3.70
N ASP A 78 -19.46 23.05 3.06
CA ASP A 78 -18.37 24.02 3.16
C ASP A 78 -18.20 24.66 4.55
N ASN A 79 -19.25 24.60 5.37
CA ASN A 79 -19.26 25.05 6.77
C ASN A 79 -18.81 23.98 7.78
N ILE A 80 -18.49 22.75 7.34
CA ILE A 80 -18.08 21.65 8.22
C ILE A 80 -16.59 21.37 8.03
N VAL A 81 -15.87 21.28 9.15
CA VAL A 81 -14.42 21.01 9.19
C VAL A 81 -14.17 19.55 9.56
N VAL A 82 -13.49 18.83 8.66
CA VAL A 82 -13.09 17.43 8.82
C VAL A 82 -11.60 17.36 9.12
N PHE A 83 -11.20 16.60 10.14
CA PHE A 83 -9.80 16.36 10.47
C PHE A 83 -9.46 14.85 10.43
N ASP A 84 -8.31 14.54 9.86
CA ASP A 84 -7.70 13.20 9.90
C ASP A 84 -6.28 13.28 10.53
N PRO A 85 -6.10 12.80 11.78
CA PRO A 85 -4.80 12.77 12.46
C PRO A 85 -3.85 11.66 11.98
N PHE A 86 -4.31 10.76 11.10
CA PHE A 86 -3.53 9.65 10.54
C PHE A 86 -3.74 9.55 9.03
N MET A 87 -3.62 10.68 8.31
CA MET A 87 -4.15 10.77 6.94
C MET A 87 -3.53 9.78 5.95
N GLY A 88 -2.29 9.32 6.18
CA GLY A 88 -1.59 8.38 5.31
C GLY A 88 -1.62 8.80 3.84
N SER A 89 -2.35 8.03 3.02
CA SER A 89 -2.50 8.29 1.58
C SER A 89 -3.56 9.35 1.20
N GLY A 90 -4.15 10.01 2.19
CA GLY A 90 -5.08 11.11 2.01
C GLY A 90 -6.49 10.71 1.55
N THR A 91 -6.92 9.46 1.79
CA THR A 91 -8.27 8.99 1.38
C THR A 91 -9.36 9.85 2.01
N THR A 92 -9.35 10.03 3.34
CA THR A 92 -10.33 10.88 4.03
C THR A 92 -10.33 12.30 3.48
N ILE A 93 -9.16 12.90 3.32
CA ILE A 93 -9.01 14.28 2.88
C ILE A 93 -9.56 14.48 1.46
N GLY A 94 -9.25 13.54 0.56
CA GLY A 94 -9.76 13.57 -0.81
C GLY A 94 -11.28 13.40 -0.89
N GLU A 95 -11.86 12.47 -0.11
CA GLU A 95 -13.31 12.25 -0.08
C GLU A 95 -14.06 13.40 0.62
N ALA A 96 -13.48 13.97 1.68
CA ALA A 96 -14.02 15.15 2.35
C ALA A 96 -14.06 16.34 1.39
N HIS A 97 -12.96 16.60 0.69
CA HIS A 97 -12.90 17.67 -0.31
C HIS A 97 -13.95 17.49 -1.43
N LYS A 98 -14.14 16.26 -1.92
CA LYS A 98 -15.15 15.93 -2.94
C LYS A 98 -16.58 16.23 -2.50
N LEU A 99 -16.89 16.04 -1.22
CA LEU A 99 -18.19 16.36 -0.62
C LEU A 99 -18.32 17.84 -0.22
N GLY A 100 -17.27 18.64 -0.42
CA GLY A 100 -17.25 20.08 -0.19
C GLY A 100 -16.84 20.52 1.22
N PHE A 101 -16.38 19.60 2.07
CA PHE A 101 -15.86 19.93 3.40
C PHE A 101 -14.59 20.76 3.34
N THR A 102 -14.31 21.49 4.42
CA THR A 102 -12.94 21.92 4.72
C THR A 102 -12.18 20.74 5.33
N ALA A 103 -11.05 20.34 4.75
CA ALA A 103 -10.37 19.10 5.11
C ALA A 103 -8.94 19.34 5.64
N LEU A 104 -8.67 18.86 6.85
CA LEU A 104 -7.37 18.98 7.51
C LEU A 104 -6.77 17.58 7.64
N GLY A 105 -5.55 17.38 7.14
CA GLY A 105 -4.81 16.13 7.26
C GLY A 105 -3.49 16.32 7.97
N ARG A 106 -3.17 15.43 8.90
CA ARG A 106 -1.86 15.37 9.54
C ARG A 106 -1.34 13.94 9.52
N ASP A 107 -0.05 13.80 9.26
CA ASP A 107 0.65 12.53 9.35
C ASP A 107 2.04 12.78 9.92
N ILE A 108 2.54 11.83 10.71
CA ILE A 108 3.88 11.93 11.27
C ILE A 108 4.96 11.67 10.22
N ASN A 109 4.61 10.94 9.15
CA ASN A 109 5.54 10.54 8.11
C ASN A 109 5.63 11.60 6.98
N PRO A 110 6.83 12.09 6.65
CA PRO A 110 7.00 13.13 5.63
C PRO A 110 6.69 12.62 4.21
N VAL A 111 6.88 11.33 3.92
CA VAL A 111 6.55 10.76 2.60
C VAL A 111 5.03 10.71 2.40
N ALA A 112 4.27 10.27 3.40
CA ALA A 112 2.81 10.29 3.36
C ALA A 112 2.28 11.72 3.19
N THR A 113 2.83 12.65 3.97
CA THR A 113 2.44 14.06 3.93
C THR A 113 2.64 14.68 2.57
N GLU A 114 3.83 14.51 2.02
CA GLU A 114 4.18 15.09 0.75
C GLU A 114 3.37 14.51 -0.41
N THR A 115 3.23 13.19 -0.44
CA THR A 115 2.50 12.52 -1.52
C THR A 115 1.04 12.93 -1.53
N THR A 116 0.43 13.11 -0.36
CA THR A 116 -0.95 13.62 -0.22
C THR A 116 -1.05 15.09 -0.64
N ARG A 117 -0.09 15.93 -0.23
CA ARG A 117 -0.03 17.35 -0.61
C ARG A 117 0.01 17.53 -2.13
N VAL A 118 0.85 16.77 -2.81
CA VAL A 118 0.95 16.80 -4.28
C VAL A 118 -0.29 16.21 -4.93
N ALA A 119 -0.77 15.05 -4.46
CA ALA A 119 -1.91 14.38 -5.04
C ALA A 119 -3.20 15.22 -4.98
N LEU A 120 -3.38 15.99 -3.90
CA LEU A 120 -4.55 16.85 -3.67
C LEU A 120 -4.32 18.31 -4.12
N GLY A 121 -3.07 18.73 -4.26
CA GLY A 121 -2.64 20.06 -4.70
C GLY A 121 -2.99 20.43 -6.14
N PRO A 122 -2.63 21.64 -6.60
CA PRO A 122 -2.94 22.09 -7.94
C PRO A 122 -2.15 21.29 -8.99
N MET A 123 -2.76 21.05 -10.15
CA MET A 123 -2.12 20.38 -11.28
C MET A 123 -2.49 21.10 -12.57
N ASN A 124 -1.50 21.60 -13.31
CA ASN A 124 -1.69 22.19 -14.63
C ASN A 124 -1.24 21.19 -15.69
N LEU A 125 -2.20 20.64 -16.44
CA LEU A 125 -1.93 19.58 -17.42
C LEU A 125 -0.93 20.04 -18.50
N ASP A 126 -1.10 21.26 -19.03
CA ASP A 126 -0.27 21.78 -20.11
C ASP A 126 1.20 21.90 -19.67
N LYS A 127 1.45 22.49 -18.50
CA LYS A 127 2.80 22.60 -17.91
C LYS A 127 3.42 21.22 -17.65
N ILE A 128 2.62 20.27 -17.16
CA ILE A 128 3.09 18.91 -16.88
C ILE A 128 3.46 18.18 -18.19
N ILE A 129 2.65 18.32 -19.23
CA ILE A 129 2.91 17.73 -20.55
C ILE A 129 4.15 18.36 -21.19
N GLU A 130 4.29 19.68 -21.13
CA GLU A 130 5.47 20.40 -21.62
C GLU A 130 6.75 19.94 -20.91
N ALA A 131 6.73 19.91 -19.58
CA ALA A 131 7.87 19.45 -18.79
C ALA A 131 8.21 17.98 -19.08
N TYR A 132 7.20 17.10 -19.18
CA TYR A 132 7.41 15.70 -19.54
C TYR A 132 7.99 15.55 -20.95
N ALA A 133 7.52 16.32 -21.93
CA ALA A 133 8.06 16.30 -23.29
C ALA A 133 9.53 16.72 -23.32
N LYS A 134 9.90 17.76 -22.56
CA LYS A 134 11.29 18.17 -22.38
C LYS A 134 12.14 17.06 -21.77
N LEU A 135 11.69 16.47 -20.66
CA LEU A 135 12.38 15.33 -20.04
C LEU A 135 12.54 14.16 -21.01
N SER A 136 11.51 13.87 -21.82
CA SER A 136 11.54 12.79 -22.81
C SER A 136 12.58 13.04 -23.90
N ASN A 137 12.65 14.26 -24.42
CA ASN A 137 13.55 14.62 -25.51
C ASN A 137 15.01 14.73 -25.05
N GLU A 138 15.24 15.07 -23.80
CA GLU A 138 16.55 15.19 -23.17
C GLU A 138 16.91 13.86 -22.47
N VAL A 139 16.73 13.82 -21.15
CA VAL A 139 17.21 12.72 -20.29
C VAL A 139 16.56 11.37 -20.61
N GLY A 140 15.32 11.34 -21.08
CA GLY A 140 14.62 10.12 -21.44
C GLY A 140 15.32 9.38 -22.58
N ASN A 141 15.73 10.11 -23.61
CA ASN A 141 16.51 9.55 -24.72
C ASN A 141 17.89 9.07 -24.27
N GLU A 142 18.57 9.79 -23.37
CA GLU A 142 19.85 9.34 -22.81
C GLU A 142 19.71 8.06 -21.97
N ILE A 143 18.67 7.97 -21.14
CA ILE A 143 18.38 6.76 -20.36
C ILE A 143 18.07 5.58 -21.28
N LEU A 144 17.28 5.77 -22.34
CA LEU A 144 16.95 4.70 -23.28
C LEU A 144 18.19 4.09 -23.93
N LYS A 145 19.25 4.87 -24.20
CA LYS A 145 20.53 4.37 -24.73
C LYS A 145 21.24 3.39 -23.79
N LEU A 146 20.99 3.48 -22.47
CA LEU A 146 21.52 2.51 -21.50
C LEU A 146 20.85 1.14 -21.60
N TYR A 147 19.69 1.06 -22.26
CA TYR A 147 18.85 -0.13 -22.40
C TYR A 147 18.72 -0.56 -23.86
N CYS A 148 19.85 -0.67 -24.55
CA CYS A 148 19.95 -1.13 -25.93
C CYS A 148 20.79 -2.41 -26.03
N SER A 149 20.48 -3.22 -27.04
CA SER A 149 21.16 -4.48 -27.34
C SER A 149 21.06 -4.77 -28.84
N VAL A 150 21.54 -5.94 -29.28
CA VAL A 150 21.16 -6.58 -30.54
C VAL A 150 20.17 -7.72 -30.31
N ASP A 151 19.27 -7.96 -31.26
CA ASP A 151 18.38 -9.12 -31.32
C ASP A 151 19.09 -10.36 -31.94
N SER A 152 18.37 -11.48 -32.08
CA SER A 152 18.95 -12.71 -32.68
C SER A 152 19.34 -12.57 -34.14
N ASP A 153 18.72 -11.64 -34.86
CA ASP A 153 19.02 -11.33 -36.26
C ASP A 153 20.16 -10.29 -36.37
N GLY A 154 20.72 -9.82 -35.25
CA GLY A 154 21.84 -8.88 -35.18
C GLY A 154 21.45 -7.41 -35.32
N PHE A 155 20.15 -7.09 -35.31
CA PHE A 155 19.68 -5.71 -35.40
C PHE A 155 19.63 -5.03 -34.03
N PRO A 156 19.94 -3.72 -33.94
CA PRO A 156 19.76 -2.96 -32.71
C PRO A 156 18.32 -3.04 -32.20
N CYS A 157 18.17 -3.27 -30.89
CA CYS A 157 16.88 -3.47 -30.25
C CYS A 157 16.82 -2.85 -28.85
N GLU A 158 15.60 -2.61 -28.38
CA GLU A 158 15.35 -2.09 -27.03
C GLU A 158 15.29 -3.25 -26.02
N VAL A 159 15.98 -3.08 -24.90
CA VAL A 159 15.88 -3.99 -23.77
C VAL A 159 14.76 -3.53 -22.85
N LEU A 160 13.77 -4.41 -22.65
CA LEU A 160 12.70 -4.17 -21.68
C LEU A 160 13.20 -4.46 -20.27
N TYR A 161 13.92 -5.57 -20.11
CA TYR A 161 14.41 -6.05 -18.83
C TYR A 161 15.73 -6.80 -18.96
N TYR A 162 16.62 -6.57 -18.01
CA TYR A 162 17.80 -7.42 -17.79
C TYR A 162 17.55 -8.35 -16.60
N PHE A 163 18.01 -9.60 -16.71
CA PHE A 163 17.86 -10.63 -15.69
C PHE A 163 19.18 -10.89 -14.97
N TRP A 164 19.13 -10.78 -13.65
CA TRP A 164 20.30 -10.90 -12.80
C TRP A 164 20.15 -12.08 -11.84
N VAL A 165 21.27 -12.64 -11.39
CA VAL A 165 21.29 -13.67 -10.34
C VAL A 165 22.30 -13.31 -9.26
N MET A 166 21.91 -13.43 -8.00
CA MET A 166 22.76 -13.27 -6.83
C MET A 166 23.80 -14.39 -6.77
N GLN A 167 25.05 -14.05 -6.50
CA GLN A 167 26.17 -14.96 -6.33
C GLN A 167 26.75 -14.85 -4.92
N VAL A 168 27.09 -16.00 -4.34
CA VAL A 168 27.80 -16.10 -3.06
C VAL A 168 28.95 -17.12 -3.18
N PRO A 169 30.08 -16.91 -2.49
CA PRO A 169 31.19 -17.85 -2.54
C PRO A 169 30.82 -19.16 -1.84
N CYS A 170 31.22 -20.29 -2.42
CA CYS A 170 31.06 -21.58 -1.77
C CYS A 170 31.96 -21.67 -0.53
N ILE A 171 31.38 -21.96 0.64
CA ILE A 171 32.13 -22.06 1.91
C ILE A 171 33.17 -23.19 1.95
N ALA A 172 33.12 -24.13 0.99
CA ALA A 172 34.05 -25.26 0.92
C ALA A 172 35.17 -25.09 -0.11
N CYS A 173 34.88 -24.49 -1.27
CA CYS A 173 35.85 -24.40 -2.37
C CYS A 173 36.09 -22.98 -2.90
N GLY A 174 35.38 -21.97 -2.39
CA GLY A 174 35.51 -20.57 -2.80
C GLY A 174 34.81 -20.19 -4.10
N GLU A 175 34.39 -21.16 -4.93
CA GLU A 175 33.74 -20.89 -6.22
C GLU A 175 32.45 -20.05 -6.08
N ASP A 176 32.24 -19.10 -6.98
CA ASP A 176 31.03 -18.29 -7.01
C ASP A 176 29.81 -19.10 -7.42
N VAL A 177 28.82 -19.20 -6.52
CA VAL A 177 27.60 -19.99 -6.73
C VAL A 177 26.43 -19.06 -7.08
N PRO A 178 25.95 -19.05 -8.33
CA PRO A 178 24.73 -18.30 -8.69
C PRO A 178 23.50 -18.99 -8.09
N LEU A 179 22.63 -18.24 -7.43
CA LEU A 179 21.53 -18.80 -6.63
C LEU A 179 20.22 -18.95 -7.42
N PHE A 180 20.16 -19.92 -8.35
CA PHE A 180 18.95 -20.20 -9.11
C PHE A 180 17.99 -21.12 -8.35
N PRO A 181 16.74 -20.71 -8.06
CA PRO A 181 15.74 -21.61 -7.48
C PRO A 181 15.18 -22.61 -8.49
N SER A 182 15.21 -22.25 -9.77
CA SER A 182 14.77 -23.03 -10.92
C SER A 182 15.52 -22.51 -12.16
N TRP A 183 15.64 -23.35 -13.19
CA TRP A 183 16.15 -22.94 -14.49
C TRP A 183 15.04 -22.41 -15.41
N VAL A 184 13.77 -22.47 -14.98
CA VAL A 184 12.66 -21.80 -15.66
C VAL A 184 12.65 -20.32 -15.26
N ILE A 185 13.06 -19.45 -16.17
CA ILE A 185 13.22 -18.00 -15.91
C ILE A 185 11.99 -17.18 -16.28
N SER A 186 11.11 -17.71 -17.13
CA SER A 186 9.85 -17.07 -17.51
C SER A 186 8.72 -18.09 -17.63
N LYS A 187 7.52 -17.67 -17.24
CA LYS A 187 6.26 -18.38 -17.48
C LYS A 187 5.11 -17.38 -17.54
N ASN A 188 3.98 -17.77 -18.13
CA ASN A 188 2.77 -16.96 -18.05
C ASN A 188 2.16 -16.96 -16.63
N ALA A 189 1.43 -15.91 -16.28
CA ALA A 189 0.61 -15.85 -15.06
C ALA A 189 -0.46 -16.96 -15.00
N TYR A 190 -0.89 -17.48 -16.17
CA TYR A 190 -1.82 -18.60 -16.31
C TYR A 190 -1.18 -19.75 -17.09
N PRO A 191 -0.17 -20.43 -16.52
CA PRO A 191 0.66 -21.37 -17.27
C PRO A 191 -0.10 -22.63 -17.72
N LYS A 192 -1.25 -22.94 -17.09
CA LYS A 192 -2.14 -24.01 -17.57
C LYS A 192 -2.88 -23.66 -18.86
N ARG A 193 -3.05 -22.37 -19.17
CA ARG A 193 -3.73 -21.88 -20.39
C ARG A 193 -2.75 -21.42 -21.46
N LYS A 194 -1.62 -20.85 -21.04
CA LYS A 194 -0.51 -20.38 -21.87
C LYS A 194 0.77 -21.09 -21.39
N PRO A 195 1.04 -22.30 -21.88
CA PRO A 195 2.05 -23.18 -21.30
C PRO A 195 3.47 -22.83 -21.70
N GLU A 196 3.69 -21.81 -22.52
CA GLU A 196 5.01 -21.38 -22.94
C GLU A 196 5.85 -20.92 -21.74
N ILE A 197 7.08 -21.43 -21.66
CA ILE A 197 8.08 -21.04 -20.67
C ILE A 197 9.42 -20.77 -21.34
N GLN A 198 10.32 -20.11 -20.62
CA GLN A 198 11.70 -19.88 -21.05
C GLN A 198 12.66 -20.53 -20.06
N ILE A 199 13.63 -21.27 -20.57
CA ILE A 199 14.55 -22.10 -19.78
C ILE A 199 15.97 -21.59 -20.00
N LEU A 200 16.70 -21.39 -18.91
CA LEU A 200 18.13 -21.09 -18.90
C LEU A 200 18.94 -22.38 -18.81
N CYS A 201 19.89 -22.59 -19.70
CA CYS A 201 20.82 -23.71 -19.61
C CYS A 201 21.91 -23.43 -18.55
N PRO A 202 22.07 -24.29 -17.52
CA PRO A 202 23.07 -24.08 -16.47
C PRO A 202 24.52 -24.26 -16.94
N PHE A 203 24.75 -24.79 -18.14
CA PHE A 203 26.09 -25.13 -18.62
C PHE A 203 26.65 -24.11 -19.60
N CYS A 204 25.83 -23.59 -20.52
CA CYS A 204 26.27 -22.65 -21.56
C CYS A 204 25.56 -21.30 -21.50
N GLY A 205 24.59 -21.12 -20.59
CA GLY A 205 23.83 -19.87 -20.47
C GLY A 205 22.82 -19.62 -21.59
N ASN A 206 22.61 -20.56 -22.53
CA ASN A 206 21.59 -20.37 -23.57
C ASN A 206 20.18 -20.27 -22.96
N ILE A 207 19.34 -19.44 -23.55
CA ILE A 207 17.91 -19.32 -23.20
C ILE A 207 17.09 -19.85 -24.36
N PHE A 208 16.19 -20.80 -24.09
CA PHE A 208 15.39 -21.46 -25.11
C PHE A 208 13.97 -21.77 -24.61
N PRO A 209 12.98 -21.89 -25.51
CA PRO A 209 11.60 -22.12 -25.14
C PRO A 209 11.37 -23.55 -24.63
N GLY A 210 10.37 -23.70 -23.77
CA GLY A 210 9.86 -24.99 -23.33
C GLY A 210 8.37 -24.94 -23.01
N THR A 211 7.85 -26.03 -22.45
CA THR A 211 6.42 -26.17 -22.08
C THR A 211 6.28 -26.39 -20.58
N TYR A 212 5.33 -25.71 -19.95
CA TYR A 212 5.03 -25.80 -18.53
C TYR A 212 4.76 -27.25 -18.10
N GLY A 213 5.41 -27.67 -17.01
CA GLY A 213 5.32 -29.04 -16.48
C GLY A 213 6.42 -29.97 -16.97
N ILE A 214 7.25 -29.57 -17.94
CA ILE A 214 8.47 -30.29 -18.29
C ILE A 214 9.52 -30.15 -17.19
N ASP A 215 10.37 -31.17 -17.03
CA ASP A 215 11.50 -31.12 -16.12
C ASP A 215 12.80 -31.56 -16.82
N GLY A 216 12.85 -32.79 -17.33
CA GLY A 216 13.97 -33.24 -18.15
C GLY A 216 13.99 -32.55 -19.51
N VAL A 217 15.00 -31.72 -19.77
CA VAL A 217 15.19 -30.99 -21.02
C VAL A 217 16.61 -31.16 -21.56
N VAL A 218 16.79 -31.00 -22.87
CA VAL A 218 18.09 -31.00 -23.54
C VAL A 218 18.31 -29.62 -24.16
N CYS A 219 19.42 -28.97 -23.83
CA CYS A 219 19.76 -27.68 -24.43
C CYS A 219 19.98 -27.83 -25.94
N ASP A 220 19.35 -26.97 -26.73
CA ASP A 220 19.51 -26.87 -28.19
C ASP A 220 20.90 -26.42 -28.64
N SER A 221 21.62 -25.67 -27.80
CA SER A 221 22.98 -25.17 -28.04
C SER A 221 24.06 -26.19 -27.63
N CYS A 222 24.18 -26.51 -26.34
CA CYS A 222 25.27 -27.38 -25.84
C CYS A 222 24.93 -28.88 -25.79
N ARG A 223 23.69 -29.26 -26.13
CA ARG A 223 23.19 -30.65 -26.18
C ARG A 223 23.22 -31.43 -24.85
N ARG A 224 23.46 -30.76 -23.71
CA ARG A 224 23.43 -31.39 -22.38
C ARG A 224 22.01 -31.48 -21.85
N GLY A 225 21.68 -32.61 -21.22
CA GLY A 225 20.43 -32.85 -20.51
C GLY A 225 20.48 -32.39 -19.06
N PHE A 226 19.39 -31.81 -18.54
CA PHE A 226 19.24 -31.39 -17.14
C PHE A 226 17.77 -31.31 -16.71
N SER A 227 17.53 -31.28 -15.39
CA SER A 227 16.24 -30.95 -14.79
C SER A 227 16.08 -29.43 -14.75
N CYS A 228 15.05 -28.88 -15.38
CA CYS A 228 14.80 -27.43 -15.38
C CYS A 228 13.94 -26.98 -14.19
N ALA A 229 13.16 -27.87 -13.58
CA ALA A 229 12.29 -27.51 -12.45
C ALA A 229 13.09 -27.19 -11.18
N SER A 230 14.22 -27.88 -10.97
CA SER A 230 15.06 -27.73 -9.78
C SER A 230 16.35 -26.98 -10.09
N GLY A 231 16.49 -25.79 -9.52
CA GLY A 231 17.75 -25.04 -9.57
C GLY A 231 18.79 -25.56 -8.57
N ASN A 232 19.90 -24.83 -8.42
CA ASN A 232 20.94 -25.13 -7.44
C ASN A 232 20.69 -24.45 -6.08
N THR A 233 19.47 -23.96 -5.83
CA THR A 233 19.07 -23.33 -4.57
C THR A 233 17.67 -23.78 -4.15
N SER A 234 17.48 -24.09 -2.87
CA SER A 234 16.17 -24.41 -2.29
C SER A 234 16.06 -23.88 -0.87
N GLY A 235 14.99 -23.12 -0.58
CA GLY A 235 14.84 -22.46 0.72
C GLY A 235 16.06 -21.58 1.01
N SER A 236 16.68 -21.71 2.18
CA SER A 236 17.90 -21.00 2.57
C SER A 236 19.21 -21.70 2.18
N ILE A 237 19.14 -22.78 1.39
CA ILE A 237 20.28 -23.65 1.06
C ILE A 237 20.72 -23.45 -0.40
N GLY A 238 22.02 -23.22 -0.60
CA GLY A 238 22.69 -23.25 -1.89
C GLY A 238 23.46 -24.55 -2.10
N ILE A 239 23.62 -24.96 -3.37
CA ILE A 239 24.39 -26.13 -3.79
C ILE A 239 25.45 -25.66 -4.79
N CYS A 240 26.72 -25.85 -4.43
CA CYS A 240 27.83 -25.50 -5.32
C CYS A 240 27.87 -26.46 -6.51
N GLN A 241 27.88 -25.93 -7.73
CA GLN A 241 27.92 -26.75 -8.94
C GLN A 241 29.33 -27.31 -9.24
N HIS A 242 30.36 -26.76 -8.60
CA HIS A 242 31.75 -27.22 -8.75
C HIS A 242 32.07 -28.41 -7.82
N CYS A 243 31.81 -28.28 -6.51
CA CYS A 243 32.16 -29.31 -5.52
C CYS A 243 30.96 -30.06 -4.91
N ASN A 244 29.72 -29.74 -5.32
CA ASN A 244 28.47 -30.31 -4.78
C ASN A 244 28.21 -30.04 -3.28
N HIS A 245 29.02 -29.20 -2.63
CA HIS A 245 28.81 -28.84 -1.23
C HIS A 245 27.49 -28.08 -1.04
N ARG A 246 26.75 -28.46 0.02
CA ARG A 246 25.48 -27.84 0.43
C ARG A 246 25.74 -26.92 1.61
N PHE A 247 25.32 -25.67 1.52
CA PHE A 247 25.59 -24.66 2.54
C PHE A 247 24.39 -23.73 2.73
N LYS A 248 24.27 -23.12 3.91
CA LYS A 248 23.30 -22.04 4.09
C LYS A 248 23.84 -20.79 3.42
N ILE A 249 22.98 -20.10 2.69
CA ILE A 249 23.36 -18.87 1.97
C ILE A 249 23.89 -17.81 2.96
N ILE A 250 23.27 -17.71 4.14
CA ILE A 250 23.68 -16.72 5.15
C ILE A 250 25.11 -16.98 5.65
N ASP A 251 25.50 -18.24 5.87
CA ASP A 251 26.84 -18.59 6.32
C ASP A 251 27.91 -18.15 5.29
N ALA A 252 27.61 -18.30 3.98
CA ALA A 252 28.50 -17.82 2.92
C ALA A 252 28.65 -16.29 2.92
N ILE A 253 27.56 -15.57 3.19
CA ILE A 253 27.57 -14.11 3.30
C ILE A 253 28.36 -13.66 4.53
N ASP A 254 28.10 -14.28 5.67
CA ASP A 254 28.78 -13.99 6.95
C ASP A 254 30.30 -14.22 6.81
N ILE A 255 30.73 -15.31 6.17
CA ILE A 255 32.14 -15.61 5.91
C ILE A 255 32.75 -14.58 4.95
N SER A 256 32.02 -14.19 3.90
CA SER A 256 32.51 -13.22 2.92
C SER A 256 32.61 -11.79 3.49
N GLY A 257 31.83 -11.48 4.52
CA GLY A 257 31.73 -10.15 5.12
C GLY A 257 31.28 -9.03 4.17
N THR A 258 30.82 -9.36 2.96
CA THR A 258 30.52 -8.38 1.90
C THR A 258 29.14 -8.61 1.31
N ARG A 259 28.62 -7.60 0.61
CA ARG A 259 27.36 -7.68 -0.13
C ARG A 259 27.49 -8.71 -1.27
N PRO A 260 26.49 -9.60 -1.48
CA PRO A 260 26.48 -10.50 -2.62
C PRO A 260 26.65 -9.75 -3.95
N VAL A 261 27.41 -10.35 -4.86
CA VAL A 261 27.56 -9.85 -6.23
C VAL A 261 26.37 -10.35 -7.06
N PHE A 262 26.01 -9.61 -8.10
CA PHE A 262 24.97 -9.99 -9.04
C PHE A 262 25.55 -10.19 -10.43
N HIS A 263 25.19 -11.30 -11.08
CA HIS A 263 25.61 -11.64 -12.43
C HIS A 263 24.48 -11.44 -13.43
N LEU A 264 24.76 -10.73 -14.52
CA LEU A 264 23.84 -10.52 -15.63
C LEU A 264 23.83 -11.75 -16.54
N TYR A 265 22.72 -12.50 -16.55
CA TYR A 265 22.65 -13.77 -17.30
C TYR A 265 21.74 -13.71 -18.52
N GLY A 266 20.79 -12.76 -18.59
CA GLY A 266 19.81 -12.72 -19.68
C GLY A 266 19.16 -11.36 -19.85
N LYS A 267 18.38 -11.24 -20.93
CA LYS A 267 17.60 -10.06 -21.26
C LYS A 267 16.29 -10.43 -21.96
N LEU A 268 15.27 -9.59 -21.80
CA LEU A 268 14.05 -9.60 -22.59
C LEU A 268 14.00 -8.34 -23.45
N VAL A 269 14.01 -8.52 -24.76
CA VAL A 269 14.08 -7.43 -25.75
C VAL A 269 12.81 -7.33 -26.57
N VAL A 270 12.66 -6.23 -27.29
CA VAL A 270 11.72 -6.11 -28.42
C VAL A 270 12.54 -6.12 -29.69
N ASN A 271 12.48 -7.20 -30.48
CA ASN A 271 13.24 -7.33 -31.71
C ASN A 271 12.80 -6.33 -32.79
N HIS A 272 13.53 -6.25 -33.90
CA HIS A 272 13.21 -5.31 -34.99
C HIS A 272 11.83 -5.54 -35.65
N LYS A 273 11.23 -6.72 -35.46
CA LYS A 273 9.86 -7.08 -35.90
C LYS A 273 8.79 -6.63 -34.90
N GLY A 274 9.20 -6.08 -33.76
CA GLY A 274 8.31 -5.67 -32.68
C GLY A 274 7.87 -6.83 -31.78
N GLU A 275 8.52 -7.98 -31.81
CA GLU A 275 8.17 -9.16 -31.00
C GLU A 275 9.05 -9.26 -29.75
N LYS A 276 8.53 -9.91 -28.70
CA LYS A 276 9.29 -10.13 -27.46
C LYS A 276 10.21 -11.33 -27.63
N GLU A 277 11.47 -11.16 -27.26
CA GLU A 277 12.48 -12.21 -27.37
C GLU A 277 13.33 -12.30 -26.11
N TYR A 278 13.55 -13.51 -25.62
CA TYR A 278 14.44 -13.78 -24.48
C TYR A 278 15.79 -14.22 -25.00
N LEU A 279 16.85 -13.51 -24.60
CA LEU A 279 18.20 -13.74 -25.09
C LEU A 279 19.18 -13.87 -23.91
N PRO A 280 20.23 -14.69 -24.04
CA PRO A 280 21.36 -14.65 -23.12
C PRO A 280 21.99 -13.27 -23.06
N ALA A 281 22.59 -12.92 -21.92
CA ALA A 281 23.46 -11.77 -21.84
C ALA A 281 24.74 -12.03 -22.64
N THR A 282 25.16 -11.03 -23.42
CA THR A 282 26.37 -11.08 -24.25
C THR A 282 27.52 -10.34 -23.55
N ILE A 283 28.74 -10.54 -24.04
CA ILE A 283 29.91 -9.76 -23.60
C ILE A 283 29.68 -8.25 -23.81
N ALA A 284 29.00 -7.87 -24.91
CA ALA A 284 28.66 -6.47 -25.17
C ALA A 284 27.73 -5.89 -24.10
N ASP A 285 26.75 -6.67 -23.61
CA ASP A 285 25.86 -6.22 -22.52
C ASP A 285 26.63 -6.03 -21.21
N GLN A 286 27.58 -6.91 -20.91
CA GLN A 286 28.44 -6.81 -19.73
C GLN A 286 29.36 -5.59 -19.80
N LEU A 287 29.95 -5.32 -20.97
CA LEU A 287 30.75 -4.12 -21.22
C LEU A 287 29.91 -2.84 -21.13
N ALA A 288 28.67 -2.86 -21.66
CA ALA A 288 27.74 -1.74 -21.54
C ALA A 288 27.36 -1.47 -20.07
N TYR A 289 27.16 -2.53 -19.26
CA TYR A 289 26.96 -2.36 -17.81
C TYR A 289 28.19 -1.76 -17.12
N LYS A 290 29.40 -2.26 -17.45
CA LYS A 290 30.65 -1.72 -16.90
C LYS A 290 30.84 -0.24 -17.25
N TYR A 291 30.52 0.16 -18.47
CA TYR A 291 30.49 1.56 -18.88
C TYR A 291 29.53 2.38 -18.00
N CYS A 292 28.34 1.85 -17.67
CA CYS A 292 27.42 2.53 -16.75
C CYS A 292 28.04 2.71 -15.36
N SER A 293 28.76 1.71 -14.84
CA SER A 293 29.48 1.81 -13.56
C SER A 293 30.57 2.88 -13.57
N GLU A 294 31.33 3.00 -14.66
CA GLU A 294 32.36 4.03 -14.82
C GLU A 294 31.72 5.42 -14.95
N LYS A 295 30.67 5.53 -15.75
CA LYS A 295 29.93 6.77 -15.97
C LYS A 295 29.24 7.26 -14.69
N LEU A 296 28.66 6.37 -13.90
CA LEU A 296 28.08 6.69 -12.59
C LEU A 296 29.12 7.37 -11.68
N LYS A 297 30.33 6.81 -11.59
CA LYS A 297 31.41 7.39 -10.77
C LYS A 297 31.82 8.77 -11.28
N GLU A 298 31.92 8.95 -12.60
CA GLU A 298 32.23 10.23 -13.23
C GLU A 298 31.16 11.29 -12.92
N GLU A 299 29.89 10.96 -13.11
CA GLU A 299 28.76 11.88 -12.91
C GLU A 299 28.60 12.27 -11.43
N ILE A 300 28.86 11.35 -10.49
CA ILE A 300 28.91 11.65 -9.05
C ILE A 300 30.10 12.56 -8.73
N HIS A 301 31.30 12.23 -9.25
CA HIS A 301 32.51 13.01 -9.00
C HIS A 301 32.38 14.46 -9.50
N ASN A 302 31.74 14.64 -10.65
CA ASN A 302 31.48 15.96 -11.25
C ASN A 302 30.32 16.71 -10.57
N GLY A 303 29.58 16.08 -9.66
CA GLY A 303 28.42 16.68 -8.99
C GLY A 303 27.18 16.81 -9.88
N ASN A 304 27.14 16.13 -11.04
CA ASN A 304 26.00 16.17 -11.96
C ASN A 304 24.81 15.36 -11.43
N ILE A 305 25.09 14.29 -10.67
CA ILE A 305 24.10 13.46 -10.00
C ILE A 305 24.46 13.24 -8.54
N VAL A 306 23.44 13.05 -7.72
CA VAL A 306 23.57 12.66 -6.31
C VAL A 306 22.77 11.38 -6.11
N ILE A 307 23.31 10.45 -5.33
CA ILE A 307 22.68 9.16 -5.01
C ILE A 307 22.39 9.06 -3.50
N PRO A 308 21.42 8.22 -3.09
CA PRO A 308 21.06 8.10 -1.67
C PRO A 308 22.13 7.35 -0.86
N GLU A 309 23.02 8.07 -0.19
CA GLU A 309 24.08 7.47 0.66
C GLU A 309 23.63 7.14 2.09
N LEU A 310 22.37 7.41 2.43
CA LEU A 310 21.81 7.18 3.75
C LEU A 310 21.89 5.69 4.15
N GLU A 311 22.37 5.42 5.35
CA GLU A 311 22.49 4.08 5.92
C GLU A 311 21.14 3.48 6.33
N LEU A 312 21.02 2.16 6.21
CA LEU A 312 19.90 1.40 6.75
C LEU A 312 20.03 1.36 8.28
N LYS A 313 19.00 1.86 8.97
CA LYS A 313 18.88 1.69 10.42
C LYS A 313 18.34 0.30 10.75
N ASP A 314 18.86 -0.32 11.79
CA ASP A 314 18.35 -1.60 12.31
C ASP A 314 16.84 -1.50 12.62
N GLY A 315 16.07 -2.52 12.24
CA GLY A 315 14.63 -2.54 12.34
C GLY A 315 14.03 -3.83 11.77
N TYR A 316 12.75 -4.05 12.00
CA TYR A 316 12.07 -5.32 11.67
C TYR A 316 12.19 -5.69 10.18
N ASN A 317 11.92 -4.72 9.29
CA ASN A 317 11.95 -4.93 7.84
C ASN A 317 13.38 -4.84 7.29
N THR A 318 14.18 -3.94 7.85
CA THR A 318 15.54 -3.62 7.37
C THR A 318 16.56 -4.70 7.69
N GLN A 319 16.41 -5.43 8.81
CA GLN A 319 17.28 -6.56 9.17
C GLN A 319 17.38 -7.63 8.08
N GLN A 320 16.32 -7.84 7.29
CA GLN A 320 16.33 -8.82 6.20
C GLN A 320 17.32 -8.45 5.10
N ALA A 321 17.44 -7.16 4.79
CA ALA A 321 18.42 -6.64 3.84
C ALA A 321 19.82 -6.57 4.46
N MET A 322 19.93 -6.10 5.71
CA MET A 322 21.22 -5.96 6.41
C MET A 322 21.92 -7.31 6.62
N LYS A 323 21.18 -8.40 6.84
CA LYS A 323 21.72 -9.78 6.87
C LYS A 323 22.42 -10.20 5.57
N TYR A 324 22.10 -9.54 4.46
CA TYR A 324 22.75 -9.75 3.17
C TYR A 324 23.79 -8.64 2.88
N ASN A 325 24.26 -7.92 3.90
CA ASN A 325 25.21 -6.81 3.81
C ASN A 325 24.75 -5.65 2.88
N PHE A 326 23.44 -5.43 2.75
CA PHE A 326 22.90 -4.17 2.23
C PHE A 326 22.85 -3.17 3.38
N LEU A 327 23.71 -2.14 3.33
CA LEU A 327 23.94 -1.22 4.44
C LEU A 327 23.51 0.22 4.11
N LYS A 328 23.37 0.56 2.83
CA LYS A 328 22.86 1.86 2.35
C LYS A 328 21.67 1.70 1.44
N TRP A 329 20.81 2.71 1.35
CA TRP A 329 19.65 2.68 0.45
C TRP A 329 20.06 2.60 -1.03
N SER A 330 21.22 3.15 -1.40
CA SER A 330 21.83 2.97 -2.74
C SER A 330 22.17 1.52 -3.06
N ASP A 331 22.44 0.68 -2.06
CA ASP A 331 22.84 -0.73 -2.28
C ASP A 331 21.70 -1.57 -2.87
N LEU A 332 20.45 -1.09 -2.76
CA LEU A 332 19.27 -1.77 -3.31
C LEU A 332 19.16 -1.60 -4.83
N PHE A 333 20.07 -0.84 -5.46
CA PHE A 333 20.10 -0.57 -6.89
C PHE A 333 21.40 -1.11 -7.49
N ASN A 334 21.39 -1.36 -8.80
CA ASN A 334 22.62 -1.56 -9.55
C ASN A 334 23.10 -0.24 -10.19
N ASP A 335 24.32 -0.22 -10.72
CA ASP A 335 24.95 1.02 -11.16
C ASP A 335 24.22 1.66 -12.36
N ARG A 336 23.67 0.84 -13.27
CA ARG A 336 22.87 1.34 -14.40
C ARG A 336 21.59 2.01 -13.91
N GLN A 337 20.92 1.42 -12.93
CA GLN A 337 19.72 2.01 -12.32
C GLN A 337 20.05 3.31 -11.58
N LEU A 338 21.13 3.35 -10.80
CA LEU A 338 21.56 4.58 -10.10
C LEU A 338 21.90 5.71 -11.07
N LEU A 339 22.61 5.40 -12.16
CA LEU A 339 22.93 6.38 -13.21
C LEU A 339 21.65 6.94 -13.85
N ALA A 340 20.75 6.06 -14.29
CA ALA A 340 19.51 6.46 -14.95
C ALA A 340 18.59 7.27 -14.02
N LEU A 341 18.39 6.80 -12.78
CA LEU A 341 17.56 7.48 -11.78
C LEU A 341 18.17 8.81 -11.33
N GLY A 342 19.50 8.87 -11.17
CA GLY A 342 20.23 10.08 -10.82
C GLY A 342 20.10 11.16 -11.91
N TRP A 343 20.29 10.79 -13.18
CA TRP A 343 20.05 11.70 -14.30
C TRP A 343 18.61 12.18 -14.37
N LEU A 344 17.64 11.28 -14.21
CA LEU A 344 16.23 11.62 -14.22
C LEU A 344 15.87 12.60 -13.10
N GLN A 345 16.31 12.33 -11.88
CA GLN A 345 16.06 13.21 -10.74
C GLN A 345 16.71 14.58 -10.94
N ALA A 346 17.98 14.63 -11.38
CA ALA A 346 18.68 15.88 -11.65
C ALA A 346 17.98 16.71 -12.74
N ALA A 347 17.43 16.07 -13.78
CA ALA A 347 16.63 16.75 -14.80
C ALA A 347 15.31 17.30 -14.25
N ILE A 348 14.59 16.52 -13.43
CA ILE A 348 13.35 16.97 -12.78
C ILE A 348 13.63 18.14 -11.84
N LEU A 349 14.73 18.11 -11.08
CA LEU A 349 15.10 19.17 -10.14
C LEU A 349 15.38 20.52 -10.83
N ARG A 350 15.76 20.52 -12.11
CA ARG A 350 15.97 21.72 -12.93
C ARG A 350 14.67 22.37 -13.45
N ILE A 351 13.51 21.75 -13.25
CA ILE A 351 12.22 22.34 -13.66
C ILE A 351 11.92 23.54 -12.76
N GLU A 352 11.71 24.72 -13.34
CA GLU A 352 11.50 25.97 -12.59
C GLU A 352 10.16 25.99 -11.84
N ASP A 353 9.08 25.55 -12.50
CA ASP A 353 7.74 25.50 -11.92
C ASP A 353 7.68 24.46 -10.78
N GLN A 354 7.66 24.95 -9.53
CA GLN A 354 7.75 24.12 -8.34
C GLN A 354 6.61 23.08 -8.27
N ILE A 355 5.40 23.43 -8.66
CA ILE A 355 4.24 22.52 -8.64
C ILE A 355 4.49 21.35 -9.60
N THR A 356 4.87 21.65 -10.85
CA THR A 356 5.19 20.64 -11.86
C THR A 356 6.38 19.78 -11.43
N ARG A 357 7.42 20.39 -10.86
CA ARG A 357 8.58 19.69 -10.29
C ARG A 357 8.17 18.71 -9.19
N ASP A 358 7.36 19.14 -8.22
CA ASP A 358 6.90 18.30 -7.11
C ASP A 358 6.03 17.12 -7.59
N ILE A 359 5.18 17.35 -8.60
CA ILE A 359 4.38 16.29 -9.24
C ILE A 359 5.27 15.24 -9.89
N LEU A 360 6.26 15.67 -10.68
CA LEU A 360 7.16 14.75 -11.38
C LEU A 360 8.14 14.06 -10.42
N LEU A 361 8.57 14.72 -9.33
CA LEU A 361 9.33 14.08 -8.25
C LEU A 361 8.49 13.02 -7.51
N THR A 362 7.21 13.29 -7.27
CA THR A 362 6.29 12.30 -6.67
C THR A 362 6.12 11.10 -7.58
N LEU A 363 5.98 11.33 -8.90
CA LEU A 363 5.93 10.26 -9.89
C LEU A 363 7.24 9.46 -9.95
N PHE A 364 8.38 10.15 -9.96
CA PHE A 364 9.72 9.55 -9.91
C PHE A 364 9.86 8.65 -8.69
N SER A 365 9.52 9.17 -7.50
CA SER A 365 9.54 8.40 -6.26
C SER A 365 8.66 7.15 -6.35
N GLY A 366 7.46 7.27 -6.93
CA GLY A 366 6.58 6.14 -7.16
C GLY A 366 7.13 5.08 -8.13
N SER A 367 8.07 5.44 -9.02
CA SER A 367 8.72 4.50 -9.93
C SER A 367 9.84 3.69 -9.26
N LEU A 368 10.39 4.17 -8.15
CA LEU A 368 11.50 3.50 -7.45
C LEU A 368 11.12 2.09 -6.98
N GLU A 369 9.86 1.84 -6.61
CA GLU A 369 9.41 0.52 -6.15
C GLU A 369 9.55 -0.59 -7.21
N PHE A 370 9.65 -0.21 -8.49
CA PHE A 370 9.79 -1.12 -9.63
C PHE A 370 11.22 -1.17 -10.19
N ASN A 371 12.05 -0.17 -9.91
CA ASN A 371 13.35 0.02 -10.54
C ASN A 371 14.48 -0.13 -9.52
N ASN A 372 14.61 -1.33 -8.95
CA ASN A 372 15.62 -1.70 -7.96
C ASN A 372 15.91 -3.21 -8.02
N MET A 373 16.97 -3.66 -7.37
CA MET A 373 17.43 -5.07 -7.32
C MET A 373 16.65 -5.94 -6.32
N PHE A 374 15.58 -5.42 -5.72
CA PHE A 374 14.60 -6.16 -4.91
C PHE A 374 13.30 -6.41 -5.70
N ALA A 375 13.23 -5.96 -6.95
CA ALA A 375 12.14 -6.29 -7.86
C ALA A 375 12.37 -7.68 -8.48
N SER A 376 11.29 -8.45 -8.64
CA SER A 376 11.36 -9.80 -9.22
C SER A 376 10.52 -9.91 -10.49
N TYR A 377 10.87 -10.83 -11.38
CA TYR A 377 10.05 -11.10 -12.56
C TYR A 377 8.77 -11.86 -12.19
N LYS A 378 7.61 -11.34 -12.59
CA LYS A 378 6.31 -12.00 -12.40
C LYS A 378 5.98 -12.99 -13.52
N GLY A 379 6.65 -12.86 -14.65
CA GLY A 379 6.31 -13.57 -15.88
C GLY A 379 5.38 -12.78 -16.78
N GLU A 380 4.81 -13.45 -17.77
CA GLU A 380 3.99 -12.82 -18.81
C GLU A 380 2.50 -12.74 -18.44
N GLY A 381 1.76 -11.87 -19.14
CA GLY A 381 0.28 -11.80 -19.06
C GLY A 381 -0.29 -10.87 -18.00
N THR A 382 0.46 -10.54 -16.96
CA THR A 382 0.13 -9.46 -16.00
C THR A 382 1.44 -8.76 -15.66
N GLY A 383 1.55 -7.44 -15.88
CA GLY A 383 2.75 -6.60 -15.67
C GLY A 383 4.02 -7.31 -15.18
N ALA A 384 5.07 -7.29 -16.01
CA ALA A 384 6.29 -8.08 -15.84
C ALA A 384 6.99 -7.90 -14.49
N VAL A 385 6.99 -6.69 -13.93
CA VAL A 385 7.72 -6.38 -12.70
C VAL A 385 6.83 -6.60 -11.48
N ARG A 386 7.26 -7.48 -10.58
CA ARG A 386 6.77 -7.50 -9.20
C ARG A 386 7.59 -6.49 -8.39
N HIS A 387 6.94 -5.41 -7.96
CA HIS A 387 7.59 -4.37 -7.16
C HIS A 387 8.08 -4.91 -5.81
N MET A 388 9.11 -4.27 -5.26
CA MET A 388 9.78 -4.73 -4.02
C MET A 388 8.83 -4.88 -2.82
N PHE A 389 7.83 -3.98 -2.70
CA PHE A 389 6.90 -3.97 -1.58
C PHE A 389 5.70 -4.92 -1.71
N TYR A 390 5.73 -5.89 -2.62
CA TYR A 390 4.61 -6.81 -2.85
C TYR A 390 4.25 -7.64 -1.61
N HIS A 391 5.26 -7.96 -0.79
CA HIS A 391 5.10 -8.70 0.46
C HIS A 391 5.19 -7.82 1.71
N HIS A 392 5.24 -6.48 1.56
CA HIS A 392 5.41 -5.53 2.67
C HIS A 392 6.68 -5.75 3.52
N ILE A 393 7.76 -6.26 2.91
CA ILE A 393 9.07 -6.54 3.53
C ILE A 393 10.20 -6.13 2.57
N LEU A 394 11.42 -5.97 3.08
CA LEU A 394 12.63 -5.77 2.28
C LEU A 394 13.36 -7.10 2.10
N LYS A 395 12.84 -7.92 1.18
CA LYS A 395 13.39 -9.25 0.88
C LYS A 395 14.41 -9.15 -0.26
N PRO A 396 15.71 -9.45 -0.04
CA PRO A 396 16.67 -9.57 -1.14
C PRO A 396 16.22 -10.62 -2.16
N GLU A 397 16.14 -10.22 -3.43
CA GLU A 397 15.75 -11.12 -4.50
C GLU A 397 16.97 -11.85 -5.06
N ARG A 398 16.86 -13.17 -5.21
CA ARG A 398 17.95 -14.00 -5.74
C ARG A 398 18.10 -13.87 -7.24
N THR A 399 16.98 -13.70 -7.93
CA THR A 399 16.92 -13.51 -9.37
C THR A 399 16.19 -12.21 -9.68
N PRO A 400 16.80 -11.04 -9.36
CA PRO A 400 16.14 -9.78 -9.56
C PRO A 400 16.01 -9.44 -11.05
N ILE A 401 15.02 -8.61 -11.33
CA ILE A 401 14.80 -8.06 -12.66
C ILE A 401 15.13 -6.57 -12.65
N GLU A 402 15.99 -6.17 -13.57
CA GLU A 402 16.26 -4.76 -13.82
C GLU A 402 15.37 -4.28 -14.96
N ALA A 403 14.41 -3.42 -14.64
CA ALA A 403 13.55 -2.78 -15.63
C ALA A 403 14.21 -1.55 -16.25
N ASN A 404 13.83 -1.27 -17.50
CA ASN A 404 14.16 -0.01 -18.17
C ASN A 404 13.50 1.16 -17.42
N VAL A 405 14.33 2.03 -16.82
CA VAL A 405 13.91 3.12 -15.92
C VAL A 405 12.98 4.12 -16.61
N TRP A 406 13.31 4.55 -17.83
CA TRP A 406 12.44 5.41 -18.63
C TRP A 406 11.25 4.61 -19.20
N GLY A 407 11.58 3.47 -19.80
CA GLY A 407 10.72 2.43 -20.31
C GLY A 407 10.06 2.71 -21.66
N THR A 408 9.50 1.64 -22.22
CA THR A 408 8.84 1.56 -23.51
C THR A 408 7.35 1.24 -23.32
N PRO A 409 6.49 1.34 -24.36
CA PRO A 409 5.08 0.97 -24.28
C PRO A 409 4.82 -0.50 -23.84
N LYS A 410 5.83 -1.37 -23.93
CA LYS A 410 5.74 -2.80 -23.53
C LYS A 410 6.37 -3.09 -22.16
N SER A 411 6.96 -2.08 -21.53
CA SER A 411 7.53 -2.19 -20.19
C SER A 411 6.47 -1.98 -19.09
N SER A 412 6.80 -2.28 -17.85
CA SER A 412 5.93 -2.06 -16.68
C SER A 412 6.71 -1.43 -15.55
N GLY A 413 6.11 -0.45 -14.85
CA GLY A 413 6.72 0.18 -13.68
C GLY A 413 7.76 1.27 -13.99
N SER A 414 7.99 1.58 -15.26
CA SER A 414 8.90 2.65 -15.68
C SER A 414 8.29 4.05 -15.54
N PHE A 415 9.12 5.09 -15.50
CA PHE A 415 8.68 6.48 -15.32
C PHE A 415 7.67 6.91 -16.39
N SER A 416 7.96 6.67 -17.68
CA SER A 416 7.08 7.05 -18.79
C SER A 416 5.74 6.31 -18.76
N ASN A 417 5.72 5.06 -18.27
CA ASN A 417 4.49 4.31 -18.15
C ASN A 417 3.67 4.76 -16.95
N LEU A 418 4.29 5.08 -15.82
CA LEU A 418 3.58 5.64 -14.68
C LEU A 418 3.04 7.04 -14.98
N PHE A 419 3.73 7.84 -15.79
CA PHE A 419 3.21 9.12 -16.28
C PHE A 419 1.84 8.94 -16.95
N ARG A 420 1.75 8.01 -17.91
CA ARG A 420 0.51 7.73 -18.64
C ARG A 420 -0.53 7.00 -17.79
N SER A 421 -0.12 5.99 -17.04
CA SER A 421 -1.02 5.06 -16.35
C SER A 421 -1.41 5.45 -14.93
N ARG A 422 -0.70 6.40 -14.30
CA ARG A 422 -1.03 6.94 -12.97
C ARG A 422 -1.28 8.45 -13.03
N LEU A 423 -0.32 9.24 -13.52
CA LEU A 423 -0.43 10.70 -13.44
C LEU A 423 -1.55 11.29 -14.30
N LEU A 424 -1.59 10.98 -15.60
CA LEU A 424 -2.66 11.50 -16.48
C LEU A 424 -4.05 11.07 -15.99
N ARG A 425 -4.18 9.81 -15.53
CA ARG A 425 -5.44 9.31 -14.99
C ARG A 425 -5.85 9.99 -13.68
N ALA A 426 -4.89 10.37 -12.85
CA ALA A 426 -5.17 11.15 -11.65
C ALA A 426 -5.65 12.56 -12.02
N ILE A 427 -5.05 13.20 -13.03
CA ILE A 427 -5.50 14.51 -13.54
C ILE A 427 -6.92 14.41 -14.10
N ASP A 428 -7.21 13.41 -14.93
CA ASP A 428 -8.55 13.18 -15.49
C ASP A 428 -9.60 13.00 -14.37
N TYR A 429 -9.28 12.16 -13.39
CA TYR A 429 -10.15 11.95 -12.23
C TYR A 429 -10.35 13.22 -11.41
N ARG A 430 -9.31 14.05 -11.25
CA ARG A 430 -9.43 15.32 -10.52
C ARG A 430 -10.37 16.30 -11.21
N ASN A 431 -10.33 16.33 -12.54
CA ASN A 431 -11.20 17.18 -13.36
C ASN A 431 -12.64 16.67 -13.40
N SER A 432 -12.86 15.37 -13.23
CA SER A 432 -14.19 14.76 -13.21
C SER A 432 -14.26 13.60 -12.21
N PRO A 433 -14.36 13.87 -10.89
CA PRO A 433 -14.29 12.82 -9.87
C PRO A 433 -15.47 11.86 -9.97
N THR A 434 -15.17 10.63 -10.33
CA THR A 434 -16.19 9.59 -10.51
C THR A 434 -16.35 8.68 -9.31
N GLU A 435 -17.57 8.20 -9.11
CA GLU A 435 -17.96 7.14 -8.20
C GLU A 435 -18.18 5.83 -8.92
N ILE A 436 -17.91 4.73 -8.20
CA ILE A 436 -18.17 3.37 -8.65
C ILE A 436 -19.68 3.22 -8.80
N PRO A 437 -20.18 2.66 -9.91
CA PRO A 437 -21.61 2.53 -10.12
C PRO A 437 -22.29 1.67 -9.06
N LYS A 438 -23.59 1.87 -8.88
CA LYS A 438 -24.41 1.08 -7.96
C LYS A 438 -24.48 -0.38 -8.39
N HIS A 439 -24.62 -0.67 -9.68
CA HIS A 439 -24.66 -2.04 -10.22
C HIS A 439 -23.53 -2.33 -11.21
N LYS A 440 -23.14 -3.60 -11.31
CA LYS A 440 -22.08 -4.04 -12.23
C LYS A 440 -22.54 -3.87 -13.68
N GLY A 441 -21.74 -3.18 -14.50
CA GLY A 441 -22.04 -2.93 -15.92
C GLY A 441 -22.59 -1.54 -16.21
N GLU A 442 -22.92 -0.76 -15.18
CA GLU A 442 -23.30 0.65 -15.32
C GLU A 442 -22.06 1.55 -15.52
N LYS A 443 -22.29 2.78 -16.00
CA LYS A 443 -21.26 3.79 -16.16
C LYS A 443 -20.87 4.41 -14.82
N LEU A 444 -19.62 4.86 -14.73
CA LEU A 444 -19.14 5.69 -13.62
C LEU A 444 -20.00 6.96 -13.48
N VAL A 445 -20.25 7.39 -12.23
CA VAL A 445 -21.13 8.53 -11.93
C VAL A 445 -20.30 9.70 -11.41
N VAL A 446 -20.45 10.89 -11.98
CA VAL A 446 -19.79 12.10 -11.46
C VAL A 446 -20.66 12.72 -10.37
N ALA A 447 -20.38 12.36 -9.12
CA ALA A 447 -21.14 12.81 -7.94
C ALA A 447 -20.39 13.87 -7.12
N SER A 448 -19.39 14.52 -7.69
CA SER A 448 -18.62 15.57 -7.02
C SER A 448 -18.10 16.58 -8.03
N PRO A 449 -18.03 17.87 -7.68
CA PRO A 449 -17.32 18.88 -8.46
C PRO A 449 -15.81 18.56 -8.57
N PRO A 450 -15.10 19.17 -9.53
CA PRO A 450 -13.66 19.01 -9.68
C PRO A 450 -12.87 19.38 -8.40
N TYR A 451 -11.69 18.81 -8.26
CA TYR A 451 -10.76 19.20 -7.21
C TYR A 451 -10.33 20.67 -7.42
N SER A 452 -10.39 21.49 -6.37
CA SER A 452 -10.06 22.91 -6.47
C SER A 452 -8.55 23.17 -6.47
N GLY A 453 -7.75 22.19 -6.05
CA GLY A 453 -6.29 22.33 -5.92
C GLY A 453 -5.82 23.29 -4.84
N LYS A 454 -6.70 23.76 -3.94
CA LYS A 454 -6.36 24.69 -2.86
C LYS A 454 -5.84 23.94 -1.63
N VAL A 455 -4.60 23.47 -1.71
CA VAL A 455 -3.87 22.99 -0.52
C VAL A 455 -3.14 24.17 0.11
N GLN A 456 -3.54 24.54 1.33
CA GLN A 456 -2.94 25.61 2.11
C GLN A 456 -1.52 25.22 2.53
N SER A 457 -0.60 26.18 2.44
CA SER A 457 0.76 26.04 2.95
C SER A 457 0.82 26.18 4.47
N GLU A 458 -0.13 26.91 5.05
CA GLU A 458 -0.16 27.20 6.49
C GLU A 458 -1.12 26.26 7.23
N TRP A 459 -0.70 25.83 8.42
CA TRP A 459 -1.52 25.05 9.32
C TRP A 459 -2.42 25.98 10.16
N PRO A 460 -3.75 25.78 10.17
CA PRO A 460 -4.71 26.75 10.72
C PRO A 460 -4.80 26.70 12.26
N VAL A 461 -3.77 27.23 12.93
CA VAL A 461 -3.65 27.20 14.41
C VAL A 461 -4.65 28.11 15.14
N ASP A 462 -5.14 29.15 14.49
CA ASP A 462 -6.05 30.15 15.06
C ASP A 462 -7.53 29.71 15.04
N GLY A 463 -7.83 28.59 14.38
CA GLY A 463 -9.19 28.07 14.18
C GLY A 463 -9.99 28.83 13.11
N SER A 464 -9.34 29.65 12.29
CA SER A 464 -9.96 30.29 11.13
C SER A 464 -9.77 29.40 9.91
N TYR A 465 -10.89 29.02 9.29
CA TYR A 465 -10.88 28.09 8.17
C TYR A 465 -11.44 28.74 6.91
N ILE A 466 -10.71 28.61 5.81
CA ILE A 466 -11.23 29.00 4.49
C ILE A 466 -12.11 27.85 3.98
N PRO A 467 -13.39 28.08 3.69
CA PRO A 467 -14.31 27.03 3.28
C PRO A 467 -13.78 26.22 2.11
N ARG A 468 -13.93 24.89 2.16
CA ARG A 468 -13.62 23.96 1.06
C ARG A 468 -12.13 23.95 0.66
N THR A 469 -11.26 24.29 1.60
CA THR A 469 -9.80 24.19 1.44
C THR A 469 -9.25 22.91 2.07
N ILE A 470 -8.05 22.55 1.65
CA ILE A 470 -7.31 21.42 2.19
C ILE A 470 -6.10 21.98 2.94
N SER A 471 -5.88 21.60 4.20
CA SER A 471 -4.65 21.92 4.93
C SER A 471 -3.95 20.64 5.31
N ILE A 472 -2.65 20.55 5.05
CA ILE A 472 -1.85 19.35 5.30
C ILE A 472 -0.63 19.72 6.15
N SER A 473 -0.35 18.95 7.20
CA SER A 473 0.88 19.11 8.00
C SER A 473 1.59 17.78 8.25
N CYS A 474 2.93 17.85 8.33
CA CYS A 474 3.76 16.75 8.79
C CYS A 474 4.03 16.95 10.30
N GLY A 475 3.73 15.97 11.14
CA GLY A 475 4.11 16.00 12.55
C GLY A 475 3.27 15.11 13.44
N ASP A 476 3.63 15.06 14.72
CA ASP A 476 2.93 14.29 15.74
C ASP A 476 1.49 14.82 15.94
N SER A 477 0.52 13.92 15.88
CA SER A 477 -0.91 14.20 16.07
C SER A 477 -1.35 14.18 17.53
N SER A 478 -0.46 13.85 18.48
CA SER A 478 -0.70 14.06 19.92
C SER A 478 -0.68 15.55 20.29
N LYS A 479 -0.12 16.40 19.42
CA LYS A 479 -0.04 17.86 19.57
C LYS A 479 -0.20 18.55 18.22
N THR A 480 -1.44 18.85 17.85
CA THR A 480 -1.77 19.39 16.53
C THR A 480 -1.64 20.91 16.44
N HIS A 481 -1.62 21.62 17.57
CA HIS A 481 -1.72 23.09 17.65
C HIS A 481 -3.02 23.69 17.09
N LEU A 482 -4.01 22.87 16.74
CA LEU A 482 -5.33 23.35 16.36
C LEU A 482 -6.04 23.95 17.58
N LYS A 483 -6.88 24.95 17.34
CA LYS A 483 -7.75 25.53 18.38
C LYS A 483 -8.66 24.46 18.98
N GLU A 484 -8.87 24.52 20.29
CA GLU A 484 -9.84 23.65 20.95
C GLU A 484 -11.26 23.83 20.38
N LYS A 485 -12.07 22.77 20.40
CA LYS A 485 -13.47 22.80 19.94
C LYS A 485 -13.66 23.48 18.58
N SER A 486 -12.76 23.23 17.64
CA SER A 486 -12.76 23.85 16.31
C SER A 486 -13.10 22.88 15.19
N ILE A 487 -13.08 21.58 15.45
CA ILE A 487 -13.33 20.52 14.46
C ILE A 487 -14.73 19.94 14.62
N ASP A 488 -15.47 19.81 13.53
CA ASP A 488 -16.81 19.22 13.53
C ASP A 488 -16.75 17.69 13.48
N LEU A 489 -15.92 17.16 12.59
CA LEU A 489 -15.79 15.73 12.33
C LEU A 489 -14.33 15.32 12.37
N ILE A 490 -14.03 14.26 13.11
CA ILE A 490 -12.76 13.56 13.00
C ILE A 490 -13.05 12.23 12.32
N VAL A 491 -12.54 12.02 11.11
CA VAL A 491 -12.69 10.75 10.39
C VAL A 491 -11.32 10.24 10.07
N THR A 492 -10.98 9.04 10.55
CA THR A 492 -9.61 8.57 10.49
C THR A 492 -9.50 7.06 10.49
N ASP A 493 -8.28 6.56 10.42
CA ASP A 493 -7.97 5.16 10.53
C ASP A 493 -6.59 5.03 11.20
N PRO A 494 -6.55 4.76 12.51
CA PRO A 494 -5.31 4.72 13.24
C PRO A 494 -4.46 3.51 12.82
N PRO A 495 -3.13 3.59 12.93
CA PRO A 495 -2.27 2.44 12.72
C PRO A 495 -2.57 1.33 13.73
N PHE A 496 -2.38 0.09 13.32
CA PHE A 496 -2.69 -1.09 14.14
C PHE A 496 -1.48 -1.60 14.91
N PHE A 497 -1.77 -2.25 16.03
CA PHE A 497 -0.83 -2.81 16.99
C PHE A 497 0.34 -3.63 16.37
N ASP A 498 0.05 -4.65 15.56
CA ASP A 498 1.04 -5.63 15.06
C ASP A 498 1.01 -5.74 13.51
N ASN A 499 1.30 -4.63 12.83
CA ASN A 499 1.26 -4.56 11.36
C ASN A 499 2.55 -3.98 10.76
N VAL A 500 2.60 -3.91 9.42
CA VAL A 500 3.72 -3.41 8.61
C VAL A 500 4.33 -2.12 9.17
N HIS A 501 5.64 -2.13 9.49
CA HIS A 501 6.37 -0.94 9.95
C HIS A 501 6.57 0.07 8.81
N TYR A 502 5.61 0.99 8.64
CA TYR A 502 5.55 1.86 7.46
C TYR A 502 6.76 2.79 7.33
N SER A 503 7.22 3.39 8.44
CA SER A 503 8.35 4.31 8.41
C SER A 503 9.67 3.63 8.02
N GLU A 504 9.90 2.38 8.46
CA GLU A 504 11.07 1.63 8.00
C GLU A 504 11.10 1.42 6.49
N LEU A 505 9.93 1.17 5.88
CA LEU A 505 9.82 1.00 4.44
C LEU A 505 9.81 2.35 3.70
N ALA A 506 9.27 3.40 4.30
CA ALA A 506 9.21 4.74 3.73
C ALA A 506 10.61 5.37 3.61
N ASP A 507 11.55 4.98 4.46
CA ASP A 507 12.96 5.39 4.38
C ASP A 507 13.58 5.12 3.00
N PHE A 508 13.13 4.08 2.28
CA PHE A 508 13.54 3.81 0.90
C PHE A 508 13.25 4.98 -0.06
N PHE A 509 12.05 5.56 0.03
CA PHE A 509 11.67 6.72 -0.79
C PHE A 509 12.29 8.00 -0.23
N TYR A 510 12.32 8.10 1.10
CA TYR A 510 12.83 9.26 1.80
C TYR A 510 14.30 9.53 1.51
N ALA A 511 15.12 8.49 1.39
CA ALA A 511 16.53 8.62 1.03
C ALA A 511 16.75 9.35 -0.31
N TRP A 512 15.83 9.19 -1.26
CA TRP A 512 15.83 9.95 -2.51
C TRP A 512 15.21 11.35 -2.36
N HIS A 513 14.16 11.50 -1.53
CA HIS A 513 13.51 12.80 -1.29
C HIS A 513 14.46 13.81 -0.66
N GLN A 514 15.37 13.35 0.21
CA GLN A 514 16.39 14.17 0.87
C GLN A 514 17.37 14.84 -0.10
N LEU A 515 17.48 14.32 -1.32
CA LEU A 515 18.36 14.87 -2.35
C LEU A 515 17.75 16.11 -3.03
N ASN A 516 16.52 16.49 -2.71
CA ASN A 516 15.89 17.71 -3.22
C ASN A 516 16.35 18.94 -2.42
N PRO A 517 17.17 19.84 -2.98
CA PRO A 517 17.69 21.01 -2.27
C PRO A 517 16.60 22.05 -1.93
N SER A 518 15.43 21.98 -2.59
CA SER A 518 14.31 22.88 -2.29
C SER A 518 13.59 22.54 -0.97
N ARG A 519 14.04 21.51 -0.24
CA ARG A 519 13.40 21.03 0.98
C ARG A 519 14.40 20.87 2.10
N THR A 520 13.98 21.25 3.29
CA THR A 520 14.74 21.04 4.51
C THR A 520 14.20 19.80 5.21
N PHE A 521 15.08 18.84 5.46
CA PHE A 521 14.77 17.63 6.21
C PHE A 521 15.55 17.65 7.52
N ASN A 522 14.84 17.55 8.64
CA ASN A 522 15.44 17.65 9.99
C ASN A 522 15.83 16.29 10.58
N SER A 523 15.67 15.20 9.83
CA SER A 523 15.92 13.83 10.30
C SER A 523 16.55 13.00 9.19
N LEU A 524 17.37 12.02 9.58
CA LEU A 524 17.95 11.01 8.69
C LEU A 524 17.05 9.77 8.53
N THR A 525 15.80 9.84 8.98
CA THR A 525 14.81 8.76 8.87
C THR A 525 13.41 9.33 8.99
N THR A 526 12.44 8.64 8.43
CA THR A 526 11.02 8.88 8.63
C THR A 526 10.48 8.27 9.92
N ARG A 527 11.26 7.39 10.58
CA ARG A 527 10.91 6.81 11.87
C ARG A 527 10.82 7.90 12.94
N ASN A 528 9.74 7.90 13.71
CA ASN A 528 9.52 8.87 14.76
C ASN A 528 9.14 8.19 16.08
N GLU A 529 9.68 8.68 17.20
CA GLU A 529 9.42 8.12 18.53
C GLU A 529 7.96 8.26 18.97
N PHE A 530 7.18 9.15 18.36
CA PHE A 530 5.75 9.35 18.65
C PHE A 530 4.81 8.56 17.72
N GLU A 531 5.34 7.65 16.89
CA GLU A 531 4.51 6.75 16.09
C GLU A 531 3.63 5.87 16.99
N VAL A 532 2.31 5.85 16.74
CA VAL A 532 1.38 5.05 17.54
C VAL A 532 1.64 3.54 17.37
N GLN A 533 2.05 3.11 16.18
CA GLN A 533 2.34 1.71 15.90
C GLN A 533 3.47 1.17 16.78
N ASN A 534 3.18 0.15 17.58
CA ASN A 534 4.16 -0.46 18.48
C ASN A 534 3.78 -1.91 18.81
N SER A 535 4.76 -2.81 18.83
CA SER A 535 4.58 -4.20 19.22
C SER A 535 4.31 -4.40 20.72
N ASP A 536 4.64 -3.41 21.56
CA ASP A 536 4.31 -3.37 22.97
C ASP A 536 2.92 -2.74 23.16
N SER A 537 2.00 -3.48 23.78
CA SER A 537 0.59 -3.07 23.92
C SER A 537 0.42 -1.88 24.85
N GLN A 538 1.28 -1.72 25.84
CA GLN A 538 1.23 -0.60 26.76
C GLN A 538 1.66 0.69 26.06
N GLU A 539 2.75 0.64 25.30
CA GLU A 539 3.21 1.79 24.51
C GLU A 539 2.23 2.13 23.38
N PHE A 540 1.69 1.13 22.67
CA PHE A 540 0.63 1.35 21.69
C PHE A 540 -0.59 2.05 22.31
N THR A 541 -1.09 1.52 23.44
CA THR A 541 -2.24 2.09 24.16
C THR A 541 -1.95 3.53 24.55
N LYS A 542 -0.82 3.78 25.23
CA LYS A 542 -0.41 5.10 25.70
C LYS A 542 -0.35 6.12 24.56
N ARG A 543 0.27 5.78 23.44
CA ARG A 543 0.41 6.70 22.29
C ARG A 543 -0.93 6.95 21.62
N LEU A 544 -1.74 5.92 21.42
CA LEU A 544 -3.09 6.08 20.88
C LEU A 544 -3.95 6.97 21.79
N THR A 545 -3.88 6.78 23.11
CA THR A 545 -4.55 7.63 24.11
C THR A 545 -4.16 9.10 23.94
N THR A 546 -2.86 9.41 23.76
CA THR A 546 -2.43 10.81 23.60
C THR A 546 -3.00 11.47 22.35
N VAL A 547 -3.10 10.75 21.23
CA VAL A 547 -3.75 11.27 20.03
C VAL A 547 -5.26 11.42 20.24
N PHE A 548 -5.92 10.46 20.90
CA PHE A 548 -7.34 10.55 21.20
C PHE A 548 -7.69 11.68 22.19
N LEU A 549 -6.82 12.00 23.14
CA LEU A 549 -6.96 13.17 24.01
C LEU A 549 -6.89 14.47 23.20
N GLU A 550 -5.99 14.54 22.24
CA GLU A 550 -5.89 15.69 21.34
C GLU A 550 -7.12 15.79 20.41
N CYS A 551 -7.60 14.66 19.88
CA CYS A 551 -8.88 14.58 19.18
C CYS A 551 -10.04 15.09 20.05
N TYR A 552 -10.13 14.65 21.31
CA TYR A 552 -11.14 15.13 22.26
C TYR A 552 -11.05 16.64 22.46
N ARG A 553 -9.84 17.21 22.58
CA ARG A 553 -9.64 18.64 22.76
C ARG A 553 -10.11 19.47 21.56
N VAL A 554 -9.74 19.06 20.34
CA VAL A 554 -10.03 19.82 19.11
C VAL A 554 -11.46 19.63 18.61
N LEU A 555 -12.09 18.50 18.91
CA LEU A 555 -13.47 18.21 18.52
C LEU A 555 -14.45 19.17 19.22
N LYS A 556 -15.46 19.67 18.51
CA LYS A 556 -16.59 20.42 19.09
C LYS A 556 -17.39 19.52 20.04
N ASP A 557 -18.19 20.11 20.92
CA ASP A 557 -18.95 19.35 21.92
C ASP A 557 -19.99 18.41 21.28
N GLU A 558 -20.61 18.84 20.19
CA GLU A 558 -21.53 18.03 19.36
C GLU A 558 -20.83 17.30 18.19
N GLY A 559 -19.50 17.40 18.11
CA GLY A 559 -18.72 16.79 17.05
C GLY A 559 -18.70 15.27 17.13
N ILE A 560 -18.35 14.62 16.02
CA ILE A 560 -18.31 13.16 15.90
C ILE A 560 -16.90 12.72 15.56
N LEU A 561 -16.39 11.72 16.27
CA LEU A 561 -15.16 11.02 15.93
C LEU A 561 -15.52 9.64 15.38
N VAL A 562 -15.09 9.34 14.15
CA VAL A 562 -15.30 8.05 13.51
C VAL A 562 -13.97 7.50 13.03
N PHE A 563 -13.72 6.23 13.30
CA PHE A 563 -12.55 5.56 12.77
C PHE A 563 -12.83 4.12 12.38
N THR A 564 -12.06 3.60 11.43
CA THR A 564 -12.07 2.17 11.12
C THR A 564 -11.03 1.43 11.95
N TYR A 565 -11.38 0.24 12.42
CA TYR A 565 -10.46 -0.61 13.18
C TYR A 565 -10.66 -2.08 12.86
N HIS A 566 -9.55 -2.82 12.80
CA HIS A 566 -9.57 -4.27 12.85
C HIS A 566 -8.35 -4.81 13.58
N HIS A 567 -8.54 -5.91 14.31
CA HIS A 567 -7.45 -6.66 14.88
C HIS A 567 -7.85 -8.11 15.10
N SER A 568 -6.93 -9.05 14.84
CA SER A 568 -7.19 -10.49 15.02
C SER A 568 -7.10 -10.95 16.47
N LYS A 569 -6.24 -10.31 17.25
CA LYS A 569 -5.99 -10.63 18.65
C LYS A 569 -6.82 -9.73 19.58
N LYS A 570 -7.31 -10.29 20.69
CA LYS A 570 -8.14 -9.58 21.68
C LYS A 570 -7.40 -8.41 22.34
N GLU A 571 -6.09 -8.54 22.53
CA GLU A 571 -5.23 -7.56 23.19
C GLU A 571 -5.24 -6.22 22.46
N GLY A 572 -5.39 -6.25 21.12
CA GLY A 572 -5.54 -5.04 20.32
C GLY A 572 -6.88 -4.33 20.55
N TRP A 573 -7.95 -5.06 20.89
CA TRP A 573 -9.26 -4.50 21.23
C TRP A 573 -9.29 -3.98 22.66
N GLU A 574 -8.65 -4.69 23.60
CA GLU A 574 -8.46 -4.23 24.99
C GLU A 574 -7.65 -2.92 25.03
N SER A 575 -6.57 -2.84 24.25
CA SER A 575 -5.76 -1.62 24.10
C SER A 575 -6.58 -0.45 23.54
N LEU A 576 -7.39 -0.69 22.52
CA LEU A 576 -8.28 0.31 21.94
C LEU A 576 -9.33 0.77 22.97
N ALA A 577 -9.97 -0.16 23.68
CA ALA A 577 -10.97 0.14 24.69
C ALA A 577 -10.39 1.03 25.80
N LYS A 578 -9.20 0.69 26.30
CA LYS A 578 -8.48 1.48 27.29
C LYS A 578 -8.16 2.88 26.77
N ALA A 579 -7.67 3.00 25.53
CA ALA A 579 -7.36 4.30 24.94
C ALA A 579 -8.59 5.20 24.79
N LEU A 580 -9.75 4.64 24.45
CA LEU A 580 -11.01 5.37 24.37
C LEU A 580 -11.49 5.87 25.74
N LEU A 581 -11.47 5.01 26.77
CA LEU A 581 -11.86 5.41 28.13
C LEU A 581 -10.92 6.48 28.70
N ASP A 582 -9.61 6.26 28.60
CA ASP A 582 -8.61 7.18 29.13
C ASP A 582 -8.69 8.56 28.42
N ALA A 583 -9.15 8.60 27.16
CA ALA A 583 -9.39 9.84 26.40
C ALA A 583 -10.80 10.43 26.58
N ASN A 584 -11.64 9.83 27.43
CA ASN A 584 -13.03 10.23 27.68
C ASN A 584 -13.91 10.27 26.42
N LEU A 585 -13.71 9.30 25.52
CA LEU A 585 -14.50 9.07 24.31
C LEU A 585 -15.43 7.88 24.51
N LYS A 586 -16.71 8.07 24.17
CA LYS A 586 -17.73 7.01 24.25
C LYS A 586 -18.12 6.54 22.86
N VAL A 587 -18.10 5.23 22.64
CA VAL A 587 -18.65 4.63 21.42
C VAL A 587 -20.17 4.60 21.51
N VAL A 588 -20.85 5.12 20.48
CA VAL A 588 -22.32 5.12 20.39
C VAL A 588 -22.87 4.10 19.41
N ASN A 589 -22.08 3.73 18.40
CA ASN A 589 -22.41 2.63 17.51
C ASN A 589 -21.14 2.08 16.85
N SER A 590 -21.26 0.90 16.25
CA SER A 590 -20.23 0.33 15.38
C SER A 590 -20.83 -0.49 14.25
N HIS A 591 -20.21 -0.42 13.07
CA HIS A 591 -20.73 -1.02 11.84
C HIS A 591 -19.66 -1.84 11.12
N PRO A 592 -19.92 -3.11 10.78
CA PRO A 592 -18.98 -3.87 9.98
C PRO A 592 -19.04 -3.49 8.50
N VAL A 593 -17.87 -3.40 7.87
CA VAL A 593 -17.76 -3.09 6.43
C VAL A 593 -16.67 -3.94 5.79
N LYS A 594 -16.82 -4.28 4.52
CA LYS A 594 -15.79 -5.01 3.76
C LYS A 594 -14.45 -4.25 3.74
N SER A 595 -13.38 -4.92 4.18
CA SER A 595 -12.03 -4.34 4.24
C SER A 595 -11.27 -4.38 2.91
N GLU A 596 -10.32 -3.45 2.77
CA GLU A 596 -9.38 -3.30 1.65
C GLU A 596 -8.50 -4.55 1.44
N MET A 597 -8.04 -5.16 2.54
CA MET A 597 -7.00 -6.19 2.56
C MET A 597 -7.52 -7.62 2.41
N SER A 598 -8.83 -7.83 2.32
CA SER A 598 -9.43 -9.17 2.17
C SER A 598 -8.98 -9.92 0.90
N VAL A 599 -8.33 -9.23 -0.05
CA VAL A 599 -7.80 -9.74 -1.32
C VAL A 599 -6.26 -9.95 -1.27
N ALA A 600 -5.60 -9.58 -0.17
CA ALA A 600 -4.14 -9.72 -0.03
C ALA A 600 -3.72 -11.19 0.16
N ILE A 601 -2.71 -11.63 -0.60
CA ILE A 601 -2.26 -13.03 -0.64
C ILE A 601 -1.91 -13.63 0.74
N PRO A 602 -1.23 -12.92 1.65
CA PRO A 602 -0.92 -13.48 2.98
C PRO A 602 -2.17 -13.89 3.78
N LYS A 603 -3.30 -13.18 3.62
CA LYS A 603 -4.58 -13.51 4.29
C LYS A 603 -5.33 -14.65 3.58
N SER A 604 -5.20 -14.79 2.27
CA SER A 604 -5.84 -15.89 1.50
C SER A 604 -5.33 -17.30 1.86
N GLN A 605 -4.20 -17.37 2.58
CA GLN A 605 -3.60 -18.62 3.06
C GLN A 605 -3.91 -18.93 4.54
N THR A 606 -4.58 -18.01 5.25
CA THR A 606 -4.97 -18.23 6.65
C THR A 606 -6.25 -19.07 6.73
N LYS A 607 -6.32 -20.00 7.70
CA LYS A 607 -7.51 -20.86 7.91
C LYS A 607 -8.78 -20.08 8.30
N ASP A 608 -8.64 -18.87 8.85
CA ASP A 608 -9.75 -18.05 9.35
C ASP A 608 -9.48 -16.54 9.08
N PRO A 609 -9.63 -16.07 7.82
CA PRO A 609 -9.22 -14.73 7.40
C PRO A 609 -10.18 -13.66 7.92
N ILE A 610 -9.61 -12.49 8.28
CA ILE A 610 -10.38 -11.28 8.55
C ILE A 610 -10.62 -10.54 7.25
N GLN A 611 -11.88 -10.35 6.92
CA GLN A 611 -12.34 -9.68 5.71
C GLN A 611 -13.06 -8.37 5.99
N LEU A 612 -13.34 -8.05 7.24
CA LEU A 612 -14.05 -6.84 7.65
C LEU A 612 -13.14 -5.81 8.32
N ASP A 613 -13.52 -4.55 8.19
CA ASP A 613 -13.15 -3.46 9.09
C ASP A 613 -14.39 -3.12 9.94
N ILE A 614 -14.20 -2.64 11.16
CA ILE A 614 -15.30 -2.13 11.99
C ILE A 614 -15.20 -0.60 12.02
N ILE A 615 -16.25 0.07 11.56
CA ILE A 615 -16.45 1.51 11.72
C ILE A 615 -16.88 1.74 13.17
N ILE A 616 -16.12 2.50 13.95
CA ILE A 616 -16.41 2.86 15.34
C ILE A 616 -16.85 4.32 15.37
N VAL A 617 -18.02 4.59 15.94
CA VAL A 617 -18.63 5.94 16.02
C VAL A 617 -18.58 6.41 17.46
N CYS A 618 -17.92 7.54 17.71
CA CYS A 618 -17.65 8.07 19.03
C CYS A 618 -18.13 9.51 19.22
N HIS A 619 -18.46 9.83 20.48
CA HIS A 619 -18.67 11.18 20.98
C HIS A 619 -17.83 11.45 22.22
N LYS A 620 -17.72 12.72 22.58
CA LYS A 620 -17.25 13.11 23.91
C LYS A 620 -18.19 12.54 24.97
N ASN A 621 -17.62 11.92 26.01
CA ASN A 621 -18.39 11.45 27.15
C ASN A 621 -18.58 12.61 28.15
N THR A 622 -19.66 13.39 27.98
CA THR A 622 -19.97 14.55 28.83
C THR A 622 -20.87 14.22 30.02
N ILE A 623 -21.51 13.04 30.03
CA ILE A 623 -22.41 12.59 31.11
C ILE A 623 -22.26 11.06 31.29
N SER A 624 -21.75 10.64 32.45
CA SER A 624 -21.73 9.22 32.87
C SER A 624 -23.14 8.72 33.17
N LYS A 625 -23.67 7.84 32.31
CA LYS A 625 -24.73 6.89 32.71
C LYS A 625 -24.10 5.51 32.80
N LYS A 626 -24.24 4.86 33.97
CA LYS A 626 -23.84 3.47 34.14
C LYS A 626 -24.60 2.58 33.14
N PRO A 627 -23.94 1.62 32.48
CA PRO A 627 -24.63 0.63 31.65
C PRO A 627 -25.52 -0.26 32.54
N SER A 628 -26.63 -0.73 31.96
CA SER A 628 -27.56 -1.64 32.61
C SER A 628 -27.34 -3.07 32.11
N LEU A 629 -27.59 -4.08 32.94
CA LEU A 629 -27.46 -5.50 32.56
C LEU A 629 -28.29 -5.90 31.31
N ASN A 630 -29.40 -5.20 31.03
CA ASN A 630 -30.19 -5.35 29.79
C ASN A 630 -29.42 -4.99 28.49
N ASN A 631 -28.18 -4.51 28.60
CA ASN A 631 -27.38 -4.10 27.45
C ASN A 631 -26.67 -5.29 26.76
N MET A 632 -26.38 -6.39 27.47
CA MET A 632 -25.66 -7.53 26.89
C MET A 632 -26.50 -8.32 25.89
N GLU A 633 -27.75 -8.64 26.22
CA GLU A 633 -28.66 -9.32 25.27
C GLU A 633 -28.91 -8.46 24.02
N LYS A 634 -29.09 -7.14 24.19
CA LYS A 634 -29.24 -6.19 23.08
C LYS A 634 -28.01 -6.17 22.18
N LEU A 635 -26.82 -6.23 22.78
CA LEU A 635 -25.56 -6.26 22.08
C LEU A 635 -25.41 -7.53 21.23
N VAL A 636 -25.75 -8.70 21.78
CA VAL A 636 -25.70 -9.96 21.03
C VAL A 636 -26.72 -9.95 19.90
N HIS A 637 -27.95 -9.49 20.16
CA HIS A 637 -28.97 -9.33 19.12
C HIS A 637 -28.54 -8.36 18.01
N SER A 638 -27.94 -7.21 18.34
CA SER A 638 -27.41 -6.27 17.35
C SER A 638 -26.28 -6.88 16.53
N SER A 639 -25.38 -7.64 17.17
CA SER A 639 -24.30 -8.36 16.50
C SER A 639 -24.85 -9.37 15.48
N ILE A 640 -25.87 -10.16 15.86
CA ILE A 640 -26.53 -11.14 14.98
C ILE A 640 -27.21 -10.44 13.81
N ALA A 641 -27.97 -9.37 14.08
CA ALA A 641 -28.65 -8.62 13.01
C ALA A 641 -27.64 -8.05 11.99
N LYS A 642 -26.49 -7.56 12.45
CA LYS A 642 -25.41 -7.05 11.59
C LYS A 642 -24.76 -8.16 10.76
N ILE A 643 -24.51 -9.33 11.35
CA ILE A 643 -24.03 -10.54 10.66
C ILE A 643 -25.01 -10.95 9.54
N GLN A 644 -26.29 -11.08 9.88
CA GLN A 644 -27.33 -11.51 8.94
C GLN A 644 -27.45 -10.57 7.74
N ARG A 645 -27.35 -9.25 7.95
CA ARG A 645 -27.37 -8.26 6.85
C ARG A 645 -26.20 -8.40 5.88
N LEU A 646 -25.00 -8.74 6.36
CA LEU A 646 -23.85 -9.04 5.49
C LEU A 646 -24.02 -10.37 4.75
N GLU A 647 -24.55 -11.40 5.41
CA GLU A 647 -24.82 -12.69 4.77
C GLU A 647 -25.90 -12.59 3.69
N GLN A 648 -26.90 -11.72 3.85
CA GLN A 648 -27.95 -11.45 2.86
C GLN A 648 -27.39 -10.91 1.54
N ILE A 649 -26.30 -10.13 1.57
CA ILE A 649 -25.60 -9.67 0.36
C ILE A 649 -24.55 -10.69 -0.14
N GLY A 650 -24.54 -11.89 0.42
CA GLY A 650 -23.70 -13.01 -0.02
C GLY A 650 -22.27 -13.02 0.54
N LEU A 651 -21.95 -12.21 1.56
CA LEU A 651 -20.67 -12.29 2.24
C LEU A 651 -20.63 -13.51 3.16
N LYS A 652 -19.64 -14.38 2.95
CA LYS A 652 -19.35 -15.50 3.86
C LYS A 652 -18.42 -14.99 4.95
N LEU A 653 -18.92 -14.91 6.17
CA LEU A 653 -18.17 -14.43 7.32
C LEU A 653 -17.40 -15.57 7.99
N SER A 654 -16.15 -15.28 8.34
CA SER A 654 -15.29 -16.18 9.11
C SER A 654 -15.65 -16.11 10.60
N HIS A 655 -15.12 -17.05 11.41
CA HIS A 655 -15.35 -16.97 12.85
C HIS A 655 -14.68 -15.72 13.43
N ASN A 656 -13.50 -15.35 12.93
CA ASN A 656 -12.85 -14.09 13.28
C ASN A 656 -13.64 -12.84 12.84
N ASP A 657 -14.34 -12.87 11.70
CA ASP A 657 -15.21 -11.76 11.28
C ASP A 657 -16.36 -11.56 12.29
N CYS A 658 -17.04 -12.64 12.68
CA CYS A 658 -18.11 -12.59 13.69
C CYS A 658 -17.59 -12.10 15.05
N ARG A 659 -16.40 -12.54 15.47
CA ARG A 659 -15.74 -12.05 16.69
C ARG A 659 -15.49 -10.55 16.66
N MET A 660 -15.02 -10.02 15.53
CA MET A 660 -14.76 -8.59 15.41
C MET A 660 -16.03 -7.74 15.45
N ILE A 661 -17.12 -8.22 14.84
CA ILE A 661 -18.43 -7.56 14.94
C ILE A 661 -18.83 -7.44 16.40
N LEU A 662 -18.71 -8.53 17.15
CA LEU A 662 -19.01 -8.57 18.58
C LEU A 662 -18.10 -7.63 19.38
N PHE A 663 -16.78 -7.63 19.14
CA PHE A 663 -15.86 -6.70 19.80
C PHE A 663 -16.22 -5.24 19.54
N GLY A 664 -16.58 -4.90 18.31
CA GLY A 664 -17.10 -3.59 17.96
C GLY A 664 -18.34 -3.22 18.77
N GLN A 665 -19.28 -4.15 18.97
CA GLN A 665 -20.48 -3.86 19.77
C GLN A 665 -20.15 -3.76 21.27
N LEU A 666 -19.21 -4.55 21.80
CA LEU A 666 -18.77 -4.48 23.21
C LEU A 666 -18.25 -3.09 23.58
N LEU A 667 -17.61 -2.38 22.66
CA LEU A 667 -17.18 -1.01 22.89
C LEU A 667 -18.35 -0.03 23.14
N THR A 668 -19.57 -0.32 22.66
CA THR A 668 -20.74 0.58 22.82
C THR A 668 -21.28 0.63 24.26
N ILE A 669 -20.95 -0.38 25.05
CA ILE A 669 -21.40 -0.51 26.44
C ILE A 669 -20.25 -0.29 27.44
N LEU A 670 -19.07 0.08 26.94
CA LEU A 670 -17.82 0.18 27.69
C LEU A 670 -17.94 1.10 28.92
N ASP A 671 -17.49 0.59 30.07
CA ASP A 671 -17.21 1.34 31.29
C ASP A 671 -15.94 0.80 31.98
N GLU A 672 -15.47 1.48 33.04
CA GLU A 672 -14.25 1.10 33.77
C GLU A 672 -14.34 -0.32 34.39
N ASP A 673 -15.52 -0.72 34.87
CA ASP A 673 -15.76 -2.01 35.53
C ASP A 673 -15.80 -3.17 34.51
N LEU A 674 -16.27 -2.90 33.29
CA LEU A 674 -16.39 -3.84 32.18
C LEU A 674 -15.04 -4.15 31.52
N ILE A 675 -14.06 -3.22 31.52
CA ILE A 675 -12.73 -3.50 30.94
C ILE A 675 -12.03 -4.64 31.68
N GLN A 676 -12.09 -4.66 33.02
CA GLN A 676 -11.44 -5.72 33.80
C GLN A 676 -12.06 -7.10 33.54
N ASN A 677 -13.34 -7.13 33.16
CA ASN A 677 -14.11 -8.35 32.88
C ASN A 677 -14.27 -8.64 31.37
N MET A 678 -13.70 -7.81 30.49
CA MET A 678 -13.86 -7.91 29.05
C MET A 678 -13.50 -9.29 28.49
N PRO A 679 -12.42 -9.98 28.93
CA PRO A 679 -12.10 -11.32 28.44
C PRO A 679 -13.21 -12.34 28.70
N HIS A 680 -13.82 -12.32 29.89
CA HIS A 680 -14.91 -13.22 30.25
C HIS A 680 -16.17 -12.93 29.43
N LEU A 681 -16.53 -11.64 29.34
CA LEU A 681 -17.71 -11.19 28.58
C LEU A 681 -17.61 -11.54 27.10
N ILE A 682 -16.41 -11.48 26.54
CA ILE A 682 -16.11 -11.93 25.18
C ILE A 682 -16.44 -13.42 25.03
N GLU A 683 -15.92 -14.28 25.90
CA GLU A 683 -16.11 -15.73 25.79
C GLU A 683 -17.57 -16.14 25.96
N GLU A 684 -18.25 -15.53 26.94
CA GLU A 684 -19.68 -15.73 27.18
C GLU A 684 -20.53 -15.26 25.99
N SER A 685 -20.27 -14.06 25.48
CA SER A 685 -21.03 -13.52 24.33
C SER A 685 -20.76 -14.31 23.05
N LEU A 686 -19.53 -14.82 22.85
CA LEU A 686 -19.19 -15.67 21.70
C LEU A 686 -19.86 -17.03 21.77
N SER A 687 -19.96 -17.62 22.95
CA SER A 687 -20.64 -18.91 23.12
C SER A 687 -22.15 -18.77 22.85
N ILE A 688 -22.77 -17.69 23.32
CA ILE A 688 -24.18 -17.36 22.99
C ILE A 688 -24.34 -17.12 21.47
N LEU A 689 -23.46 -16.31 20.87
CA LEU A 689 -23.49 -15.99 19.44
C LEU A 689 -23.38 -17.26 18.59
N ASN A 690 -22.40 -18.11 18.87
CA ASN A 690 -22.17 -19.36 18.13
C ASN A 690 -23.35 -20.33 18.27
N TYR A 691 -23.94 -20.44 19.46
CA TYR A 691 -25.13 -21.26 19.69
C TYR A 691 -26.35 -20.76 18.88
N GLN A 692 -26.56 -19.44 18.84
CA GLN A 692 -27.69 -18.83 18.13
C GLN A 692 -27.52 -18.93 16.61
N ILE A 693 -26.30 -18.75 16.09
CA ILE A 693 -26.00 -18.93 14.66
C ILE A 693 -26.18 -20.41 14.24
N GLN A 694 -25.68 -21.36 15.03
CA GLN A 694 -25.81 -22.79 14.72
C GLN A 694 -27.27 -23.28 14.76
N SER A 695 -28.04 -22.87 15.76
CA SER A 695 -29.46 -23.24 15.87
C SER A 695 -30.29 -22.67 14.71
N GLN A 696 -30.01 -21.45 14.26
CA GLN A 696 -30.67 -20.87 13.08
C GLN A 696 -30.31 -21.59 11.78
N HIS A 697 -29.03 -21.92 11.53
CA HIS A 697 -28.65 -22.68 10.33
C HIS A 697 -29.27 -24.09 10.29
N GLN A 698 -29.49 -24.73 11.44
CA GLN A 698 -30.24 -25.99 11.50
C GLN A 698 -31.71 -25.78 11.13
N THR A 699 -32.32 -24.68 11.58
CA THR A 699 -33.72 -24.34 11.30
C THR A 699 -33.94 -24.00 9.82
N ASP A 700 -33.03 -23.24 9.20
CA ASP A 700 -33.08 -22.90 7.77
C ASP A 700 -32.84 -24.10 6.85
N ASN A 701 -31.98 -25.05 7.25
CA ASN A 701 -31.80 -26.30 6.52
C ASN A 701 -33.02 -27.22 6.60
N VAL A 702 -33.73 -27.23 7.74
CA VAL A 702 -35.00 -27.95 7.90
C VAL A 702 -36.10 -27.31 7.05
N ASN A 703 -36.17 -25.98 7.00
CA ASN A 703 -37.14 -25.26 6.17
C ASN A 703 -36.86 -25.38 4.67
N ARG A 704 -35.60 -25.34 4.23
CA ARG A 704 -35.22 -25.61 2.83
C ARG A 704 -35.54 -27.03 2.39
N LYS A 705 -35.38 -28.03 3.28
CA LYS A 705 -35.79 -29.42 3.00
C LYS A 705 -37.31 -29.60 2.93
N LYS A 706 -38.09 -28.81 3.67
CA LYS A 706 -39.56 -28.80 3.62
C LYS A 706 -40.14 -28.07 2.40
N LEU A 707 -39.38 -27.17 1.77
CA LEU A 707 -39.75 -26.47 0.54
C LEU A 707 -39.27 -27.20 -0.74
N SER A 708 -38.43 -28.22 -0.60
CA SER A 708 -37.97 -29.11 -1.70
C SER A 708 -38.69 -30.46 -1.75
N LEU A 709 -39.67 -30.66 -0.85
CA LEU A 709 -40.65 -31.75 -0.82
C LEU A 709 -42.02 -31.13 -1.14
#